data_AF-A0A939INR1-F1
#
_entry.id   AF-A0A939INR1-F1
#
_cell.length_a   1.000
_cell.length_b   1.000
_cell.length_c   1.000
_cell.angle_alpha   90.00
_cell.angle_beta   90.00
_cell.angle_gamma   90.00
#
_symmetry.space_group_name_H-M   'P 1'
#
loop_
_entity.id
_entity.type
_entity.pdbx_description
1 polymer ?
#
loop_
_entity_poly.entity_id
_entity_poly.type
_entity_poly.pdbx_seq_one_letter_code
_entity_poly.pdbx_strand_id
1 'polypeptide(L)'
;MRLSRLFKVSFCILGFHFCMPATSQATGTASLDKLPDMAHTSLARYADLELDELFRAVAEDVHYEPYTGILRGAAGTALSRAGNDVDQALLLATLLQARGYRVRFVTGTLSEQNVQTLIMGLYPPELPLLEWPAGIKTYWPKQDNALQSIAAGHTWLELDQGDGTWLPLDPSFPRAVIGEAYAEAERRFASPPDSLHHQVRITLKVQTADGKLTEVGSVERNTQDLVLQPLGLTTVGIPQVRSAEQVDSKPTVSGLFGGGLTGDTGNSTEAKPGETQPLLPVATQYRRQMRIGGETLDWPATLIMQDKEKDALQREWLEITLLSPDGKPRKIARDLFVVDAPGVTGGKPADYRHYEIAVLPGLLQLEEVSDYLNRVTRHLDIQAMGQQLKAFDSTAEGAFTRLSHMDASLAAISGSLATLAFAAESDRLTTNLAHANGVAVAYTRPRVIIFSVEGQQGPQGDPMAFRSSLDLRLDEVDAYPYPGHSMRAIELFQQARGMQNSIAEANFIERIVGKGQSASTMNLMERVPDKVDDLLGLGPDQQAELDGLPQLSPYAKRLIRQRMSEGRQVIIPNQPVVLAGRSRYGWWEVDPQSGRMIGVMDDGLHQAMVDYSLNVEHLGLNDETGRAIGVIIGATSTQFLLISGILEQGTVTAGLLKQVEKTISDLKCLSCPEFSAKVGVKAQVGDSCFSTSKAAGRATSGIGFCQKYADGFGCAASLILHGLRKEMKIPQKDLVTVTPSAEVKAICLNAKVE
;
A
#
# COMPACT_ATOMS: atom_id res chain seq x y z
N MET A 1 -27.77 -7.32 53.78
CA MET A 1 -28.94 -7.67 52.93
C MET A 1 -28.75 -6.93 51.61
N ARG A 2 -28.24 -7.61 50.57
CA ARG A 2 -29.01 -8.23 49.47
C ARG A 2 -29.90 -7.23 48.72
N LEU A 3 -29.45 -6.77 47.55
CA LEU A 3 -29.93 -7.31 46.26
C LEU A 3 -29.03 -6.85 45.11
N SER A 4 -28.54 -7.85 44.40
CA SER A 4 -27.72 -7.81 43.20
C SER A 4 -28.61 -8.09 41.96
N ARG A 5 -28.15 -7.59 40.80
CA ARG A 5 -28.55 -7.87 39.40
C ARG A 5 -29.39 -6.81 38.68
N LEU A 6 -29.00 -6.61 37.41
CA LEU A 6 -29.70 -6.01 36.26
C LEU A 6 -29.51 -4.50 36.04
N PHE A 7 -28.44 -4.11 35.35
CA PHE A 7 -28.44 -3.67 33.94
C PHE A 7 -27.05 -3.11 33.60
N LYS A 8 -26.16 -3.98 33.09
CA LYS A 8 -25.05 -3.59 32.23
C LYS A 8 -25.61 -3.61 30.81
N VAL A 9 -25.77 -2.43 30.20
CA VAL A 9 -25.90 -2.30 28.75
C VAL A 9 -24.99 -1.13 28.36
N SER A 10 -23.80 -1.49 27.90
CA SER A 10 -22.93 -0.59 27.14
C SER A 10 -23.58 -0.37 25.77
N PHE A 11 -23.81 0.90 25.41
CA PHE A 11 -24.03 1.28 24.02
C PHE A 11 -22.76 1.99 23.54
N CYS A 12 -21.97 1.25 22.76
CA CYS A 12 -20.76 1.66 22.06
C CYS A 12 -21.11 1.89 20.60
N ILE A 13 -20.88 3.08 20.04
CA ILE A 13 -20.69 3.26 18.59
C ILE A 13 -19.59 4.32 18.39
N LEU A 14 -18.46 3.86 17.82
CA LEU A 14 -17.29 4.61 17.32
C LEU A 14 -16.63 5.59 18.30
N GLY A 15 -15.94 5.05 19.32
CA GLY A 15 -15.10 5.82 20.23
C GLY A 15 -13.65 5.32 20.29
N PHE A 16 -12.71 6.07 19.70
CA PHE A 16 -11.32 6.07 20.14
C PHE A 16 -11.27 6.72 21.53
N HIS A 17 -11.05 5.95 22.60
CA HIS A 17 -10.72 6.49 23.92
C HIS A 17 -9.19 6.59 24.08
N PHE A 18 -8.67 7.80 23.89
CA PHE A 18 -7.34 8.20 24.36
C PHE A 18 -7.42 8.48 25.86
N CYS A 19 -6.67 7.75 26.67
CA CYS A 19 -6.33 8.15 28.03
C CYS A 19 -4.85 7.79 28.25
N MET A 20 -3.97 8.79 28.26
CA MET A 20 -2.56 8.62 28.60
C MET A 20 -2.39 8.65 30.12
N PRO A 21 -1.71 7.68 30.75
CA PRO A 21 -0.93 7.94 31.94
C PRO A 21 0.51 8.33 31.55
N ALA A 22 1.05 9.30 32.28
CA ALA A 22 2.41 9.79 32.09
C ALA A 22 3.46 8.80 32.62
N THR A 23 4.66 8.91 32.03
CA THR A 23 5.97 8.41 32.47
C THR A 23 6.30 6.93 32.32
N SER A 24 7.20 6.60 31.39
CA SER A 24 8.59 6.24 31.71
C SER A 24 9.44 6.24 30.43
N GLN A 25 10.68 6.73 30.54
CA GLN A 25 11.68 6.76 29.48
C GLN A 25 11.93 5.35 28.90
N ALA A 26 11.79 5.21 27.58
CA ALA A 26 12.37 4.10 26.83
C ALA A 26 13.21 4.68 25.70
N THR A 27 14.53 4.70 25.89
CA THR A 27 15.49 4.89 24.80
C THR A 27 15.48 3.63 23.94
N GLY A 28 14.64 3.59 22.92
CA GLY A 28 14.56 2.48 21.99
C GLY A 28 14.36 3.00 20.57
N THR A 29 15.32 2.74 19.70
CA THR A 29 15.15 2.92 18.26
C THR A 29 14.00 2.03 17.75
N ALA A 30 13.08 2.62 16.98
CA ALA A 30 12.09 1.85 16.23
C ALA A 30 12.84 1.02 15.17
N SER A 31 12.99 -0.29 15.41
CA SER A 31 13.41 -1.26 14.39
C SER A 31 12.16 -1.87 13.78
N LEU A 32 12.18 -2.13 12.47
CA LEU A 32 11.15 -2.91 11.77
C LEU A 32 10.88 -4.26 12.49
N ASP A 33 11.91 -4.86 13.08
CA ASP A 33 11.83 -6.13 13.84
C ASP A 33 11.03 -6.03 15.14
N LYS A 34 10.70 -4.81 15.59
CA LYS A 34 9.92 -4.53 16.80
C LYS A 34 8.49 -4.09 16.49
N LEU A 35 8.10 -4.05 15.22
CA LEU A 35 6.72 -3.76 14.88
C LEU A 35 5.82 -4.89 15.39
N PRO A 36 4.59 -4.56 15.84
CA PRO A 36 3.58 -5.57 16.12
C PRO A 36 3.49 -6.56 14.96
N ASP A 37 3.32 -7.85 15.27
CA ASP A 37 3.10 -8.88 14.26
C ASP A 37 1.60 -9.08 14.02
N MET A 38 1.16 -8.82 12.79
CA MET A 38 -0.24 -8.99 12.40
C MET A 38 -0.63 -10.48 12.37
N ALA A 39 0.29 -11.38 12.03
CA ALA A 39 0.05 -12.82 12.01
C ALA A 39 -0.19 -13.37 13.42
N HIS A 40 0.64 -12.98 14.39
CA HIS A 40 0.40 -13.30 15.79
C HIS A 40 -0.95 -12.74 16.28
N THR A 41 -1.29 -11.50 15.91
CA THR A 41 -2.53 -10.88 16.35
C THR A 41 -3.77 -11.56 15.77
N SER A 42 -3.74 -12.01 14.51
CA SER A 42 -4.86 -12.72 13.89
C SER A 42 -5.12 -14.08 14.54
N LEU A 43 -4.06 -14.82 14.91
CA LEU A 43 -4.17 -16.09 15.63
C LEU A 43 -4.65 -15.91 17.08
N ALA A 44 -4.25 -14.83 17.75
CA ALA A 44 -4.57 -14.58 19.16
C ALA A 44 -6.08 -14.55 19.45
N ARG A 45 -6.92 -14.19 18.47
CA ARG A 45 -8.39 -14.20 18.64
C ARG A 45 -8.98 -15.57 18.95
N TYR A 46 -8.26 -16.65 18.58
CA TYR A 46 -8.67 -18.02 18.81
C TYR A 46 -7.88 -18.69 19.95
N ALA A 47 -6.88 -18.01 20.52
CA ALA A 47 -5.90 -18.63 21.43
C ALA A 47 -6.49 -19.03 22.78
N ASP A 48 -7.53 -18.33 23.24
CA ASP A 48 -8.17 -18.55 24.55
C ASP A 48 -9.44 -19.39 24.48
N LEU A 49 -9.86 -19.84 23.29
CA LEU A 49 -11.06 -20.67 23.11
C LEU A 49 -10.81 -22.12 23.53
N GLU A 50 -11.78 -22.74 24.21
CA GLU A 50 -11.80 -24.18 24.48
C GLU A 50 -12.03 -24.98 23.19
N LEU A 51 -11.77 -26.30 23.17
CA LEU A 51 -11.82 -27.12 21.94
C LEU A 51 -13.13 -26.95 21.16
N ASP A 52 -14.28 -27.06 21.83
CA ASP A 52 -15.60 -26.96 21.19
C ASP A 52 -15.88 -25.53 20.66
N GLU A 53 -15.42 -24.51 21.38
CA GLU A 53 -15.55 -23.11 20.98
C GLU A 53 -14.63 -22.77 19.81
N LEU A 54 -13.40 -23.29 19.84
CA LEU A 54 -12.41 -23.15 18.79
C LEU A 54 -12.90 -23.80 17.50
N PHE A 55 -13.34 -25.06 17.57
CA PHE A 55 -13.85 -25.78 16.40
C PHE A 55 -15.02 -25.04 15.77
N ARG A 56 -15.99 -24.63 16.60
CA ARG A 56 -17.15 -23.86 16.16
C ARG A 56 -16.75 -22.51 15.57
N ALA A 57 -15.83 -21.78 16.20
CA ALA A 57 -15.35 -20.50 15.67
C ALA A 57 -14.66 -20.67 14.30
N VAL A 58 -13.88 -21.73 14.09
CA VAL A 58 -13.31 -22.01 12.75
C VAL A 58 -14.42 -22.37 11.77
N ALA A 59 -15.37 -23.23 12.14
CA ALA A 59 -16.43 -23.67 11.23
C ALA A 59 -17.46 -22.58 10.88
N GLU A 60 -17.72 -21.64 11.79
CA GLU A 60 -18.73 -20.58 11.62
C GLU A 60 -18.10 -19.26 11.10
N ASP A 61 -16.90 -18.90 11.55
CA ASP A 61 -16.29 -17.59 11.22
C ASP A 61 -15.27 -17.66 10.07
N VAL A 62 -14.94 -18.85 9.55
CA VAL A 62 -13.99 -19.00 8.44
C VAL A 62 -14.70 -19.51 7.19
N HIS A 63 -14.85 -18.62 6.20
CA HIS A 63 -15.52 -18.94 4.95
C HIS A 63 -14.73 -19.92 4.08
N TYR A 64 -15.43 -20.83 3.41
CA TYR A 64 -14.80 -21.73 2.45
C TYR A 64 -14.48 -20.99 1.13
N GLU A 65 -13.26 -21.16 0.64
CA GLU A 65 -12.86 -20.69 -0.69
C GLU A 65 -12.25 -21.81 -1.53
N PRO A 66 -12.65 -21.98 -2.80
CA PRO A 66 -12.25 -23.11 -3.62
C PRO A 66 -10.91 -22.89 -4.32
N TYR A 67 -9.82 -23.32 -3.70
CA TYR A 67 -8.50 -23.46 -4.33
C TYR A 67 -7.77 -24.70 -3.80
N THR A 68 -6.74 -25.16 -4.51
CA THR A 68 -6.01 -26.38 -4.16
C THR A 68 -4.74 -26.08 -3.36
N GLY A 69 -4.54 -26.78 -2.24
CA GLY A 69 -3.33 -26.70 -1.43
C GLY A 69 -3.27 -25.48 -0.51
N ILE A 70 -2.08 -25.12 -0.07
CA ILE A 70 -1.83 -24.17 1.03
C ILE A 70 -1.47 -22.83 0.42
N LEU A 71 -2.37 -21.86 0.50
CA LEU A 71 -2.14 -20.50 0.02
C LEU A 71 -1.95 -19.53 1.18
N ARG A 72 -2.83 -19.64 2.18
CA ARG A 72 -2.91 -18.70 3.29
C ARG A 72 -2.12 -19.16 4.51
N GLY A 73 -2.07 -20.47 4.76
CA GLY A 73 -1.61 -21.02 6.03
C GLY A 73 -2.47 -20.55 7.22
N ALA A 74 -2.14 -20.98 8.43
CA ALA A 74 -2.95 -20.67 9.61
C ALA A 74 -3.18 -19.16 9.84
N ALA A 75 -2.12 -18.36 9.80
CA ALA A 75 -2.22 -16.92 10.06
C ALA A 75 -3.00 -16.16 8.97
N GLY A 76 -2.80 -16.52 7.70
CA GLY A 76 -3.54 -15.94 6.58
C GLY A 76 -5.02 -16.32 6.60
N THR A 77 -5.35 -17.55 7.01
CA THR A 77 -6.74 -18.02 7.18
C THR A 77 -7.43 -17.26 8.31
N ALA A 78 -6.76 -17.12 9.45
CA ALA A 78 -7.26 -16.35 10.59
C ALA A 78 -7.52 -14.88 10.24
N LEU A 79 -6.60 -14.26 9.49
CA LEU A 79 -6.68 -12.87 9.04
C LEU A 79 -7.78 -12.67 7.98
N SER A 80 -7.82 -13.54 6.97
CA SER A 80 -8.80 -13.42 5.89
C SER A 80 -10.20 -13.79 6.34
N ARG A 81 -10.31 -14.58 7.43
CA ARG A 81 -11.54 -15.27 7.83
C ARG A 81 -12.11 -16.12 6.69
N ALA A 82 -11.20 -16.69 5.90
CA ALA A 82 -11.52 -17.52 4.76
C ALA A 82 -10.33 -18.44 4.43
N GLY A 83 -10.62 -19.61 3.88
CA GLY A 83 -9.63 -20.56 3.39
C GLY A 83 -10.27 -21.84 2.88
N ASN A 84 -9.52 -22.64 2.12
CA ASN A 84 -9.95 -23.98 1.74
C ASN A 84 -9.88 -24.96 2.94
N ASP A 85 -10.26 -26.21 2.69
CA ASP A 85 -10.18 -27.33 3.62
C ASP A 85 -8.79 -27.48 4.28
N VAL A 86 -7.72 -27.40 3.49
CA VAL A 86 -6.34 -27.54 3.99
C VAL A 86 -5.95 -26.38 4.90
N ASP A 87 -6.26 -25.15 4.50
CA ASP A 87 -5.92 -23.92 5.22
C ASP A 87 -6.75 -23.77 6.51
N GLN A 88 -7.99 -24.26 6.54
CA GLN A 88 -8.81 -24.35 7.75
C GLN A 88 -8.29 -25.44 8.70
N ALA A 89 -7.93 -26.62 8.18
CA ALA A 89 -7.27 -27.67 8.95
C ALA A 89 -5.93 -27.18 9.53
N LEU A 90 -5.14 -26.40 8.77
CA LEU A 90 -3.90 -25.81 9.27
C LEU A 90 -4.11 -24.81 10.40
N LEU A 91 -5.14 -23.97 10.31
CA LEU A 91 -5.50 -23.05 11.39
C LEU A 91 -5.81 -23.81 12.68
N LEU A 92 -6.69 -24.81 12.60
CA LEU A 92 -7.07 -25.62 13.75
C LEU A 92 -5.86 -26.40 14.31
N ALA A 93 -5.04 -26.99 13.45
CA ALA A 93 -3.86 -27.74 13.85
C ALA A 93 -2.86 -26.84 14.60
N THR A 94 -2.57 -25.66 14.06
CA THR A 94 -1.67 -24.68 14.66
C THR A 94 -2.11 -24.30 16.07
N LEU A 95 -3.41 -24.02 16.24
CA LEU A 95 -3.99 -23.62 17.52
C LEU A 95 -4.02 -24.77 18.54
N LEU A 96 -4.34 -26.00 18.11
CA LEU A 96 -4.34 -27.18 18.97
C LEU A 96 -2.93 -27.60 19.39
N GLN A 97 -1.97 -27.60 18.46
CA GLN A 97 -0.57 -27.92 18.74
C GLN A 97 0.06 -26.92 19.71
N ALA A 98 -0.28 -25.63 19.62
CA ALA A 98 0.15 -24.62 20.58
C ALA A 98 -0.32 -24.92 22.02
N ARG A 99 -1.39 -25.72 22.20
CA ARG A 99 -1.92 -26.19 23.49
C ARG A 99 -1.40 -27.57 23.89
N GLY A 100 -0.45 -28.14 23.13
CA GLY A 100 0.15 -29.44 23.39
C GLY A 100 -0.66 -30.65 22.90
N TYR A 101 -1.76 -30.43 22.18
CA TYR A 101 -2.49 -31.52 21.55
C TYR A 101 -1.69 -32.12 20.39
N ARG A 102 -1.81 -33.44 20.22
CA ARG A 102 -1.24 -34.15 19.07
C ARG A 102 -2.32 -34.30 18.02
N VAL A 103 -2.05 -33.78 16.83
CA VAL A 103 -2.96 -33.88 15.68
C VAL A 103 -2.26 -34.54 14.51
N ARG A 104 -3.04 -35.08 13.57
CA ARG A 104 -2.58 -35.48 12.25
C ARG A 104 -3.60 -35.03 11.22
N PHE A 105 -3.14 -34.84 9.99
CA PHE A 105 -3.98 -34.50 8.88
C PHE A 105 -4.41 -35.78 8.15
N VAL A 106 -5.58 -35.72 7.53
CA VAL A 106 -6.18 -36.80 6.77
C VAL A 106 -6.67 -36.27 5.44
N THR A 107 -6.46 -37.00 4.35
CA THR A 107 -7.08 -36.70 3.05
C THR A 107 -8.02 -37.79 2.62
N GLY A 108 -9.04 -37.42 1.87
CA GLY A 108 -9.98 -38.32 1.21
C GLY A 108 -10.70 -37.62 0.05
N THR A 109 -11.67 -38.33 -0.52
CA THR A 109 -12.51 -37.82 -1.60
C THR A 109 -13.95 -37.67 -1.11
N LEU A 110 -14.55 -36.50 -1.31
CA LEU A 110 -15.94 -36.25 -0.92
C LEU A 110 -16.93 -36.94 -1.87
N SER A 111 -18.09 -37.33 -1.32
CA SER A 111 -19.25 -37.70 -2.13
C SER A 111 -19.82 -36.47 -2.85
N GLU A 112 -20.56 -36.68 -3.94
CA GLU A 112 -21.20 -35.60 -4.70
C GLU A 112 -22.08 -34.69 -3.81
N GLN A 113 -22.81 -35.28 -2.86
CA GLN A 113 -23.65 -34.53 -1.91
C GLN A 113 -22.81 -33.65 -0.98
N ASN A 114 -21.67 -34.14 -0.49
CA ASN A 114 -20.80 -33.38 0.39
C ASN A 114 -20.04 -32.29 -0.38
N VAL A 115 -19.63 -32.55 -1.63
CA VAL A 115 -19.07 -31.52 -2.52
C VAL A 115 -20.05 -30.36 -2.70
N GLN A 116 -21.32 -30.66 -2.98
CA GLN A 116 -22.35 -29.62 -3.10
C GLN A 116 -22.53 -28.84 -1.80
N THR A 117 -22.49 -29.51 -0.64
CA THR A 117 -22.64 -28.87 0.67
C THR A 117 -21.45 -27.96 0.99
N LEU A 118 -20.22 -28.41 0.71
CA LEU A 118 -18.99 -27.63 0.91
C LEU A 118 -18.99 -26.37 0.03
N ILE A 119 -19.34 -26.51 -1.24
CA ILE A 119 -19.42 -25.38 -2.20
C ILE A 119 -20.43 -24.33 -1.76
N MET A 120 -21.50 -24.71 -1.04
CA MET A 120 -22.43 -23.71 -0.52
C MET A 120 -21.79 -22.79 0.54
N GLY A 121 -20.69 -23.21 1.18
CA GLY A 121 -19.91 -22.37 2.10
C GLY A 121 -19.17 -21.19 1.44
N LEU A 122 -19.07 -21.18 0.10
CA LEU A 122 -18.57 -20.05 -0.68
C LEU A 122 -19.54 -18.86 -0.69
N TYR A 123 -20.84 -19.12 -0.49
CA TYR A 123 -21.90 -18.15 -0.65
C TYR A 123 -22.37 -17.60 0.70
N PRO A 124 -22.91 -16.36 0.74
CA PRO A 124 -23.56 -15.87 1.96
C PRO A 124 -24.76 -16.77 2.33
N PRO A 125 -25.09 -16.88 3.62
CA PRO A 125 -26.15 -17.77 4.10
C PRO A 125 -27.54 -17.37 3.58
N GLU A 126 -27.74 -16.07 3.35
CA GLU A 126 -28.95 -15.53 2.73
C GLU A 126 -28.63 -15.05 1.31
N LEU A 127 -29.25 -15.70 0.33
CA LEU A 127 -29.14 -15.33 -1.08
C LEU A 127 -30.38 -14.52 -1.50
N PRO A 128 -30.21 -13.39 -2.21
CA PRO A 128 -31.34 -12.64 -2.72
C PRO A 128 -32.12 -13.49 -3.73
N LEU A 129 -33.45 -13.55 -3.56
CA LEU A 129 -34.34 -14.18 -4.53
C LEU A 129 -34.46 -13.25 -5.76
N LEU A 130 -34.01 -13.72 -6.92
CA LEU A 130 -34.16 -13.01 -8.19
C LEU A 130 -34.88 -13.86 -9.22
N GLU A 131 -35.93 -13.29 -9.81
CA GLU A 131 -36.59 -13.83 -11.00
C GLU A 131 -35.94 -13.25 -12.26
N TRP A 132 -35.43 -14.11 -13.13
CA TRP A 132 -34.87 -13.71 -14.41
C TRP A 132 -35.89 -13.91 -15.53
N PRO A 133 -35.95 -13.00 -16.53
CA PRO A 133 -36.74 -13.21 -17.74
C PRO A 133 -36.43 -14.55 -18.41
N ALA A 134 -37.44 -15.18 -19.01
CA ALA A 134 -37.28 -16.45 -19.72
C ALA A 134 -36.21 -16.33 -20.83
N GLY A 135 -35.31 -17.32 -20.91
CA GLY A 135 -34.26 -17.40 -21.92
C GLY A 135 -32.85 -16.97 -21.46
N ILE A 136 -32.70 -16.42 -20.25
CA ILE A 136 -31.37 -16.15 -19.68
C ILE A 136 -30.76 -17.45 -19.13
N LYS A 137 -29.54 -17.77 -19.58
CA LYS A 137 -28.77 -18.90 -19.02
C LYS A 137 -28.31 -18.55 -17.60
N THR A 138 -28.81 -19.31 -16.62
CA THR A 138 -28.46 -19.18 -15.21
C THR A 138 -27.31 -20.10 -14.82
N TYR A 139 -26.51 -19.68 -13.85
CA TYR A 139 -25.42 -20.43 -13.25
C TYR A 139 -25.91 -21.27 -12.07
N TRP A 140 -25.40 -22.50 -11.97
CA TRP A 140 -25.61 -23.37 -10.81
C TRP A 140 -24.28 -24.02 -10.44
N PRO A 141 -23.80 -23.90 -9.18
CA PRO A 141 -22.48 -24.41 -8.79
C PRO A 141 -22.30 -25.91 -9.04
N LYS A 142 -23.38 -26.70 -8.93
CA LYS A 142 -23.40 -28.15 -9.23
C LYS A 142 -23.09 -28.50 -10.69
N GLN A 143 -23.16 -27.53 -11.61
CA GLN A 143 -22.88 -27.71 -13.03
C GLN A 143 -21.47 -27.25 -13.41
N ASP A 144 -20.74 -26.64 -12.49
CA ASP A 144 -19.40 -26.11 -12.69
C ASP A 144 -18.36 -27.19 -12.39
N ASN A 145 -17.98 -27.96 -13.41
CA ASN A 145 -17.05 -29.09 -13.26
C ASN A 145 -15.69 -28.68 -12.67
N ALA A 146 -15.23 -27.45 -12.92
CA ALA A 146 -13.96 -26.97 -12.36
C ALA A 146 -14.10 -26.76 -10.85
N LEU A 147 -15.17 -26.09 -10.43
CA LEU A 147 -15.49 -25.89 -9.01
C LEU A 147 -15.74 -27.21 -8.29
N GLN A 148 -16.50 -28.14 -8.90
CA GLN A 148 -16.71 -29.49 -8.37
C GLN A 148 -15.39 -30.24 -8.18
N SER A 149 -14.49 -30.17 -9.17
CA SER A 149 -13.19 -30.85 -9.12
C SER A 149 -12.25 -30.29 -8.05
N ILE A 150 -12.28 -28.97 -7.83
CA ILE A 150 -11.46 -28.33 -6.79
C ILE A 150 -11.93 -28.77 -5.39
N ALA A 151 -13.24 -28.86 -5.18
CA ALA A 151 -13.82 -29.23 -3.90
C ALA A 151 -13.84 -30.75 -3.61
N ALA A 152 -13.65 -31.61 -4.62
CA ALA A 152 -13.77 -33.07 -4.45
C ALA A 152 -12.67 -33.69 -3.58
N GLY A 153 -11.42 -33.24 -3.73
CA GLY A 153 -10.33 -33.63 -2.86
C GLY A 153 -10.40 -32.85 -1.55
N HIS A 154 -10.35 -33.55 -0.42
CA HIS A 154 -10.67 -32.94 0.87
C HIS A 154 -9.70 -33.37 1.98
N THR A 155 -9.41 -32.42 2.87
CA THR A 155 -8.44 -32.54 3.96
C THR A 155 -9.05 -32.09 5.28
N TRP A 156 -8.88 -32.88 6.32
CA TRP A 156 -9.31 -32.56 7.68
C TRP A 156 -8.29 -33.00 8.72
N LEU A 157 -8.58 -32.79 10.00
CA LEU A 157 -7.73 -33.20 11.12
C LEU A 157 -8.30 -34.40 11.87
N GLU A 158 -7.40 -35.15 12.49
CA GLU A 158 -7.71 -36.11 13.55
C GLU A 158 -6.88 -35.72 14.80
N LEU A 159 -7.55 -35.63 15.95
CA LEU A 159 -6.98 -35.31 17.26
C LEU A 159 -6.74 -36.58 18.08
N ASP A 160 -5.53 -36.75 18.63
CA ASP A 160 -5.17 -37.87 19.52
C ASP A 160 -5.90 -37.72 20.86
N GLN A 161 -6.70 -38.73 21.24
CA GLN A 161 -7.42 -38.73 22.52
C GLN A 161 -6.61 -39.35 23.67
N GLY A 162 -5.42 -39.87 23.40
CA GLY A 162 -4.51 -40.45 24.40
C GLY A 162 -4.84 -41.89 24.83
N ASP A 163 -5.95 -42.46 24.37
CA ASP A 163 -6.37 -43.85 24.60
C ASP A 163 -6.15 -44.75 23.36
N GLY A 164 -5.43 -44.24 22.36
CA GLY A 164 -5.21 -44.90 21.07
C GLY A 164 -6.27 -44.61 20.02
N THR A 165 -7.32 -43.87 20.37
CA THR A 165 -8.34 -43.39 19.42
C THR A 165 -8.02 -41.99 18.91
N TRP A 166 -8.60 -41.67 17.75
CA TRP A 166 -8.41 -40.40 17.04
C TRP A 166 -9.77 -39.79 16.73
N LEU A 167 -9.99 -38.56 17.20
CA LEU A 167 -11.24 -37.83 17.02
C LEU A 167 -11.18 -37.00 15.73
N PRO A 168 -12.06 -37.23 14.74
CA PRO A 168 -12.13 -36.40 13.55
C PRO A 168 -12.57 -34.97 13.86
N LEU A 169 -11.93 -34.00 13.21
CA LEU A 169 -12.24 -32.58 13.27
C LEU A 169 -12.18 -32.01 11.85
N ASP A 170 -13.35 -31.77 11.25
CA ASP A 170 -13.49 -31.17 9.92
C ASP A 170 -14.36 -29.89 9.98
N PRO A 171 -13.75 -28.71 10.09
CA PRO A 171 -14.49 -27.45 10.24
C PRO A 171 -15.04 -26.90 8.92
N SER A 172 -14.70 -27.49 7.77
CA SER A 172 -14.91 -26.88 6.45
C SER A 172 -16.38 -26.74 6.04
N PHE A 173 -17.29 -27.37 6.78
CA PHE A 173 -18.71 -27.46 6.43
C PHE A 173 -19.57 -26.49 7.26
N PRO A 174 -20.58 -25.84 6.67
CA PRO A 174 -21.47 -24.90 7.38
C PRO A 174 -22.24 -25.48 8.59
N ARG A 175 -22.23 -26.80 8.78
CA ARG A 175 -22.84 -27.50 9.92
C ARG A 175 -21.90 -28.56 10.50
N ALA A 176 -20.60 -28.28 10.45
CA ALA A 176 -19.57 -29.17 10.94
C ALA A 176 -19.81 -29.55 12.41
N VAL A 177 -19.60 -30.82 12.75
CA VAL A 177 -19.72 -31.34 14.12
C VAL A 177 -18.43 -32.07 14.49
N ILE A 178 -17.97 -31.86 15.72
CA ILE A 178 -16.83 -32.60 16.27
C ILE A 178 -17.11 -34.11 16.23
N GLY A 179 -16.12 -34.87 15.78
CA GLY A 179 -16.20 -36.33 15.64
C GLY A 179 -16.74 -36.81 14.29
N GLU A 180 -17.22 -35.91 13.43
CA GLU A 180 -17.63 -36.24 12.07
C GLU A 180 -16.49 -36.00 11.06
N ALA A 181 -16.42 -36.87 10.06
CA ALA A 181 -15.64 -36.67 8.85
C ALA A 181 -16.56 -36.86 7.65
N TYR A 182 -16.45 -35.99 6.65
CA TYR A 182 -17.34 -35.99 5.49
C TYR A 182 -16.79 -36.76 4.28
N ALA A 183 -15.62 -37.40 4.44
CA ALA A 183 -15.00 -38.31 3.49
C ALA A 183 -14.42 -39.54 4.21
N GLU A 184 -14.22 -40.64 3.47
CA GLU A 184 -13.42 -41.77 3.95
C GLU A 184 -11.93 -41.42 3.95
N ALA A 185 -11.22 -41.85 4.99
CA ALA A 185 -9.79 -41.58 5.14
C ALA A 185 -8.94 -42.43 4.19
N GLU A 186 -8.26 -41.78 3.24
CA GLU A 186 -7.37 -42.45 2.28
C GLU A 186 -5.90 -42.42 2.73
N ARG A 187 -5.42 -41.24 3.18
CA ARG A 187 -4.03 -41.05 3.61
C ARG A 187 -3.97 -40.19 4.86
N ARG A 188 -2.93 -40.39 5.66
CA ARG A 188 -2.67 -39.68 6.92
C ARG A 188 -1.24 -39.19 6.97
N PHE A 189 -1.04 -37.97 7.48
CA PHE A 189 0.27 -37.34 7.57
C PHE A 189 0.38 -36.48 8.84
N ALA A 190 1.58 -36.40 9.39
CA ALA A 190 1.83 -35.57 10.57
C ALA A 190 1.81 -34.06 10.24
N SER A 191 2.20 -33.73 9.01
CA SER A 191 2.24 -32.38 8.45
C SER A 191 1.99 -32.46 6.95
N PRO A 192 1.31 -31.45 6.34
CA PRO A 192 1.05 -31.47 4.90
C PRO A 192 2.37 -31.56 4.09
N PRO A 193 2.38 -32.28 2.96
CA PRO A 193 3.58 -32.38 2.12
C PRO A 193 3.92 -31.05 1.43
N ASP A 194 5.22 -30.78 1.23
CA ASP A 194 5.75 -29.57 0.59
C ASP A 194 5.11 -29.26 -0.78
N SER A 195 4.68 -30.29 -1.52
CA SER A 195 4.01 -30.15 -2.81
C SER A 195 2.68 -29.41 -2.77
N LEU A 196 2.07 -29.27 -1.58
CA LEU A 196 0.83 -28.52 -1.40
C LEU A 196 1.05 -27.02 -1.24
N HIS A 197 2.28 -26.54 -1.04
CA HIS A 197 2.52 -25.12 -0.80
C HIS A 197 2.50 -24.31 -2.11
N HIS A 198 1.72 -23.23 -2.12
CA HIS A 198 1.92 -22.17 -3.09
C HIS A 198 3.23 -21.46 -2.82
N GLN A 199 3.99 -21.15 -3.85
CA GLN A 199 5.28 -20.46 -3.72
C GLN A 199 5.32 -19.20 -4.58
N VAL A 200 6.07 -18.21 -4.09
CA VAL A 200 6.37 -16.97 -4.83
C VAL A 200 7.88 -16.92 -5.04
N ARG A 201 8.28 -16.82 -6.30
CA ARG A 201 9.66 -16.55 -6.71
C ARG A 201 9.77 -15.14 -7.25
N ILE A 202 10.70 -14.35 -6.71
CA ILE A 202 11.00 -12.98 -7.15
C ILE A 202 12.42 -12.94 -7.67
N THR A 203 12.58 -12.56 -8.93
CA THR A 203 13.87 -12.54 -9.62
C THR A 203 14.12 -11.17 -10.22
N LEU A 204 15.25 -10.54 -9.89
CA LEU A 204 15.69 -9.29 -10.51
C LEU A 204 16.54 -9.59 -11.73
N LYS A 205 16.14 -9.04 -12.88
CA LYS A 205 16.83 -9.22 -14.16
C LYS A 205 17.26 -7.87 -14.73
N VAL A 206 18.42 -7.89 -15.39
CA VAL A 206 19.03 -6.74 -16.05
C VAL A 206 19.40 -7.11 -17.47
N GLN A 207 19.10 -6.23 -18.41
CA GLN A 207 19.55 -6.29 -19.80
C GLN A 207 20.37 -5.05 -20.15
N THR A 208 21.55 -5.24 -20.73
CA THR A 208 22.43 -4.17 -21.25
C THR A 208 22.28 -3.98 -22.76
N ALA A 209 22.85 -2.89 -23.30
CA ALA A 209 22.73 -2.49 -24.70
C ALA A 209 23.34 -3.48 -25.70
N ASP A 210 24.32 -4.28 -25.27
CA ASP A 210 24.85 -5.41 -26.03
C ASP A 210 23.91 -6.64 -26.07
N GLY A 211 22.75 -6.57 -25.41
CA GLY A 211 21.76 -7.63 -25.34
C GLY A 211 22.00 -8.65 -24.23
N LYS A 212 23.07 -8.50 -23.42
CA LYS A 212 23.36 -9.44 -22.33
C LYS A 212 22.28 -9.37 -21.27
N LEU A 213 21.66 -10.53 -21.01
CA LEU A 213 20.70 -10.74 -19.92
C LEU A 213 21.41 -11.31 -18.70
N THR A 214 21.22 -10.69 -17.54
CA THR A 214 21.79 -11.13 -16.26
C THR A 214 20.69 -11.26 -15.22
N GLU A 215 20.61 -12.42 -14.58
CA GLU A 215 19.88 -12.58 -13.31
C GLU A 215 20.75 -12.04 -12.19
N VAL A 216 20.31 -10.94 -11.56
CA VAL A 216 21.07 -10.26 -10.51
C VAL A 216 20.88 -10.97 -9.18
N GLY A 217 19.65 -11.41 -8.89
CA GLY A 217 19.32 -12.14 -7.67
C GLY A 217 17.92 -12.74 -7.76
N SER A 218 17.67 -13.75 -6.94
CA SER A 218 16.41 -14.47 -6.90
C SER A 218 16.11 -14.95 -5.48
N VAL A 219 14.84 -14.94 -5.09
CA VAL A 219 14.37 -15.51 -3.84
C VAL A 219 13.06 -16.24 -4.05
N GLU A 220 12.91 -17.38 -3.38
CA GLU A 220 11.72 -18.24 -3.42
C GLU A 220 11.29 -18.58 -2.00
N ARG A 221 10.00 -18.43 -1.72
CA ARG A 221 9.38 -18.68 -0.42
C ARG A 221 7.98 -19.25 -0.61
N ASN A 222 7.47 -19.98 0.38
CA ASN A 222 6.04 -20.30 0.40
C ASN A 222 5.24 -19.00 0.58
N THR A 223 4.08 -18.94 -0.06
CA THR A 223 3.22 -17.76 -0.03
C THR A 223 2.77 -17.44 1.40
N GLN A 224 2.42 -18.47 2.17
CA GLN A 224 2.05 -18.33 3.59
C GLN A 224 3.14 -17.72 4.48
N ASP A 225 4.43 -17.86 4.10
CA ASP A 225 5.55 -17.35 4.87
C ASP A 225 5.83 -15.86 4.55
N LEU A 226 5.29 -15.36 3.43
CA LEU A 226 5.37 -13.96 3.02
C LEU A 226 4.19 -13.13 3.54
N VAL A 227 3.18 -13.78 4.10
CA VAL A 227 1.97 -13.13 4.59
C VAL A 227 2.33 -12.09 5.64
N LEU A 228 1.98 -10.84 5.36
CA LEU A 228 2.19 -9.69 6.25
C LEU A 228 3.67 -9.39 6.56
N GLN A 229 4.60 -10.03 5.84
CA GLN A 229 6.02 -9.73 5.96
C GLN A 229 6.35 -8.51 5.11
N PRO A 230 7.02 -7.50 5.68
CA PRO A 230 7.48 -6.36 4.90
C PRO A 230 8.60 -6.82 3.96
N LEU A 231 8.34 -6.73 2.65
CA LEU A 231 9.18 -7.25 1.57
C LEU A 231 9.61 -6.07 0.69
N GLY A 232 10.87 -5.68 0.79
CA GLY A 232 11.36 -4.45 0.16
C GLY A 232 12.61 -4.67 -0.70
N LEU A 233 12.60 -4.20 -1.95
CA LEU A 233 13.79 -4.08 -2.78
C LEU A 233 14.28 -2.63 -2.76
N THR A 234 15.48 -2.39 -2.23
CA THR A 234 16.16 -1.09 -2.30
C THR A 234 17.29 -1.16 -3.31
N THR A 235 17.37 -0.17 -4.20
CA THR A 235 18.45 0.00 -5.17
C THR A 235 19.06 1.38 -5.04
N VAL A 236 20.40 1.42 -4.94
CA VAL A 236 21.18 2.66 -4.81
C VAL A 236 22.23 2.68 -5.92
N GLY A 237 22.20 3.71 -6.76
CA GLY A 237 23.20 4.01 -7.78
C GLY A 237 24.29 4.90 -7.20
N ILE A 238 25.51 4.37 -7.08
CA ILE A 238 26.66 5.08 -6.51
C ILE A 238 27.58 5.51 -7.66
N PRO A 239 27.69 6.81 -7.97
CA PRO A 239 28.64 7.32 -8.96
C PRO A 239 30.06 6.93 -8.58
N GLN A 240 30.82 6.41 -9.53
CA GLN A 240 32.24 6.13 -9.39
C GLN A 240 33.00 7.24 -10.11
N VAL A 241 33.85 7.98 -9.39
CA VAL A 241 34.59 9.13 -9.91
C VAL A 241 36.08 8.83 -10.06
N ARG A 242 36.75 9.48 -11.02
CA ARG A 242 38.21 9.52 -11.10
C ARG A 242 38.71 10.96 -10.95
N SER A 243 39.88 11.11 -10.33
CA SER A 243 40.63 12.37 -10.34
C SER A 243 41.14 12.63 -11.75
N ALA A 244 41.03 13.87 -12.24
CA ALA A 244 41.53 14.27 -13.55
C ALA A 244 43.07 14.42 -13.50
N GLU A 245 43.81 13.33 -13.43
CA GLU A 245 45.29 13.37 -13.44
C GLU A 245 45.84 13.27 -14.88
N GLN A 246 46.47 14.37 -15.29
CA GLN A 246 47.44 14.59 -16.39
C GLN A 246 47.25 13.78 -17.69
N VAL A 247 46.70 14.46 -18.69
CA VAL A 247 46.93 14.13 -20.11
C VAL A 247 48.45 14.05 -20.34
N ASP A 248 48.92 12.85 -20.70
CA ASP A 248 50.31 12.54 -21.03
C ASP A 248 50.99 13.64 -21.86
N SER A 249 51.84 14.46 -21.24
CA SER A 249 52.91 15.10 -21.97
C SER A 249 53.94 14.02 -22.30
N LYS A 250 53.95 13.58 -23.57
CA LYS A 250 54.98 12.69 -24.13
C LYS A 250 56.36 13.03 -23.56
N PRO A 251 57.20 12.03 -23.19
CA PRO A 251 58.52 12.32 -22.68
C PRO A 251 59.40 12.85 -23.82
N THR A 252 59.65 14.16 -23.84
CA THR A 252 60.76 14.71 -24.61
C THR A 252 62.06 14.29 -23.96
N VAL A 253 62.79 13.43 -24.67
CA VAL A 253 64.19 13.09 -24.44
C VAL A 253 65.02 14.38 -24.57
N SER A 254 65.30 15.06 -23.46
CA SER A 254 66.23 16.18 -23.38
C SER A 254 66.45 16.56 -21.91
N GLY A 255 67.50 16.03 -21.30
CA GLY A 255 67.90 16.44 -19.95
C GLY A 255 68.80 15.47 -19.20
N LEU A 256 69.65 14.72 -19.90
CA LEU A 256 70.86 14.15 -19.31
C LEU A 256 71.85 15.31 -19.09
N PHE A 257 72.48 15.36 -17.90
CA PHE A 257 73.53 16.28 -17.41
C PHE A 257 73.10 17.56 -16.67
N GLY A 258 73.55 17.67 -15.42
CA GLY A 258 73.71 18.96 -14.73
C GLY A 258 73.52 18.91 -13.22
N GLY A 259 74.48 18.33 -12.48
CA GLY A 259 74.60 18.63 -11.05
C GLY A 259 75.13 20.05 -10.85
N GLY A 260 74.67 20.76 -9.80
CA GLY A 260 75.24 22.05 -9.44
C GLY A 260 74.31 22.93 -8.59
N LEU A 261 74.73 23.14 -7.36
CA LEU A 261 74.25 24.12 -6.40
C LEU A 261 73.96 25.48 -7.04
N THR A 262 72.76 26.04 -6.84
CA THR A 262 72.56 27.48 -6.62
C THR A 262 71.33 27.65 -5.72
N GLY A 263 71.55 28.27 -4.56
CA GLY A 263 70.47 28.86 -3.79
C GLY A 263 70.07 30.16 -4.45
N ASP A 264 68.77 30.33 -4.66
CA ASP A 264 68.19 31.67 -4.73
C ASP A 264 66.89 31.67 -3.92
N THR A 265 66.94 32.43 -2.84
CA THR A 265 65.82 32.78 -1.98
C THR A 265 65.00 33.83 -2.70
N GLY A 266 63.98 33.40 -3.44
CA GLY A 266 63.07 34.30 -4.15
C GLY A 266 61.62 33.84 -4.02
N ASN A 267 60.89 34.47 -3.10
CA ASN A 267 59.43 34.49 -3.00
C ASN A 267 58.69 33.16 -3.20
N SER A 268 58.39 32.48 -2.09
CA SER A 268 57.15 31.71 -1.99
C SER A 268 55.98 32.68 -2.12
N THR A 269 55.49 32.91 -3.33
CA THR A 269 54.08 33.26 -3.50
C THR A 269 53.29 32.10 -2.89
N GLU A 270 52.61 32.38 -1.78
CA GLU A 270 51.58 31.52 -1.21
C GLU A 270 50.73 30.98 -2.37
N ALA A 271 50.74 29.67 -2.55
CA ALA A 271 49.77 29.01 -3.40
C ALA A 271 48.40 29.35 -2.82
N LYS A 272 47.55 30.00 -3.63
CA LYS A 272 46.14 30.21 -3.27
C LYS A 272 45.54 28.85 -2.86
N PRO A 273 44.91 28.73 -1.68
CA PRO A 273 44.10 27.57 -1.39
C PRO A 273 42.85 27.64 -2.28
N GLY A 274 42.66 26.64 -3.13
CA GLY A 274 41.39 26.43 -3.83
C GLY A 274 41.49 26.42 -5.34
N GLU A 275 41.65 25.23 -5.89
CA GLU A 275 40.81 24.76 -6.99
C GLU A 275 40.75 23.23 -6.88
N THR A 276 39.65 22.73 -6.31
CA THR A 276 39.33 21.31 -6.27
C THR A 276 39.24 20.82 -7.71
N GLN A 277 40.11 19.91 -8.12
CA GLN A 277 40.05 19.35 -9.48
C GLN A 277 38.65 18.71 -9.72
N PRO A 278 38.04 18.93 -10.90
CA PRO A 278 36.73 18.37 -11.17
C PRO A 278 36.82 16.84 -11.23
N LEU A 279 36.15 16.18 -10.28
CA LEU A 279 35.94 14.74 -10.28
C LEU A 279 35.02 14.38 -11.45
N LEU A 280 35.49 13.53 -12.35
CA LEU A 280 34.70 13.08 -13.49
C LEU A 280 34.05 11.72 -13.15
N PRO A 281 32.71 11.58 -13.27
CA PRO A 281 32.08 10.28 -13.14
C PRO A 281 32.51 9.38 -14.31
N VAL A 282 32.92 8.15 -14.00
CA VAL A 282 33.42 7.16 -14.98
C VAL A 282 32.48 5.95 -15.05
N ALA A 283 31.79 5.65 -13.96
CA ALA A 283 30.81 4.58 -13.92
C ALA A 283 29.73 4.87 -12.87
N THR A 284 28.67 4.07 -12.85
CA THR A 284 27.69 4.03 -11.77
C THR A 284 27.58 2.59 -11.28
N GLN A 285 27.81 2.38 -9.98
CA GLN A 285 27.65 1.08 -9.34
C GLN A 285 26.26 0.99 -8.71
N TYR A 286 25.39 0.16 -9.26
CA TYR A 286 24.07 -0.12 -8.67
C TYR A 286 24.17 -1.25 -7.66
N ARG A 287 23.88 -0.95 -6.39
CA ARG A 287 23.76 -1.94 -5.31
C ARG A 287 22.28 -2.22 -5.04
N ARG A 288 21.93 -3.50 -4.84
CA ARG A 288 20.56 -3.91 -4.50
C ARG A 288 20.53 -4.71 -3.21
N GLN A 289 19.50 -4.46 -2.43
CA GLN A 289 19.24 -5.15 -1.19
C GLN A 289 17.77 -5.55 -1.13
N MET A 290 17.51 -6.85 -0.97
CA MET A 290 16.18 -7.42 -0.79
C MET A 290 15.97 -7.71 0.68
N ARG A 291 14.94 -7.14 1.29
CA ARG A 291 14.56 -7.33 2.69
C ARG A 291 13.29 -8.18 2.75
N ILE A 292 13.26 -9.18 3.63
CA ILE A 292 12.11 -10.08 3.83
C ILE A 292 11.89 -10.24 5.32
N GLY A 293 10.91 -9.52 5.87
CA GLY A 293 10.77 -9.42 7.33
C GLY A 293 12.03 -8.81 7.94
N GLY A 294 12.66 -9.54 8.88
CA GLY A 294 13.96 -9.20 9.47
C GLY A 294 15.18 -9.74 8.70
N GLU A 295 14.99 -10.55 7.65
CA GLU A 295 16.07 -11.05 6.80
C GLU A 295 16.49 -9.99 5.78
N THR A 296 17.79 -9.86 5.52
CA THR A 296 18.34 -8.96 4.50
C THR A 296 19.29 -9.73 3.58
N LEU A 297 19.05 -9.62 2.27
CA LEU A 297 19.80 -10.28 1.21
C LEU A 297 20.47 -9.23 0.32
N ASP A 298 21.80 -9.18 0.35
CA ASP A 298 22.58 -8.32 -0.53
C ASP A 298 22.80 -9.00 -1.88
N TRP A 299 22.31 -8.39 -2.96
CA TRP A 299 22.48 -8.92 -4.31
C TRP A 299 23.72 -8.30 -5.00
N PRO A 300 24.39 -9.04 -5.89
CA PRO A 300 25.52 -8.57 -6.67
C PRO A 300 25.32 -7.18 -7.27
N ALA A 301 26.31 -6.30 -7.07
CA ALA A 301 26.30 -4.98 -7.66
C ALA A 301 26.52 -5.03 -9.18
N THR A 302 25.87 -4.14 -9.94
CA THR A 302 26.12 -3.99 -11.38
C THR A 302 26.88 -2.69 -11.61
N LEU A 303 28.04 -2.77 -12.25
CA LEU A 303 28.83 -1.62 -12.66
C LEU A 303 28.48 -1.24 -14.11
N ILE A 304 27.99 -0.02 -14.32
CA ILE A 304 27.67 0.53 -15.64
C ILE A 304 28.69 1.61 -15.96
N MET A 305 29.50 1.39 -16.99
CA MET A 305 30.55 2.33 -17.44
C MET A 305 29.91 3.45 -18.26
N GLN A 306 30.23 4.73 -17.96
CA GLN A 306 29.65 5.87 -18.67
C GLN A 306 30.26 6.09 -20.06
N ASP A 307 31.50 5.63 -20.28
CA ASP A 307 32.23 5.73 -21.55
C ASP A 307 31.97 4.56 -22.51
N LYS A 308 31.20 3.55 -22.09
CA LYS A 308 30.89 2.36 -22.90
C LYS A 308 29.40 2.22 -23.13
N GLU A 309 28.94 2.69 -24.28
CA GLU A 309 27.53 2.60 -24.69
C GLU A 309 26.97 1.16 -24.66
N LYS A 310 27.81 0.14 -24.91
CA LYS A 310 27.43 -1.28 -24.86
C LYS A 310 27.06 -1.76 -23.45
N ASP A 311 27.64 -1.15 -22.43
CA ASP A 311 27.38 -1.49 -21.03
C ASP A 311 26.14 -0.75 -20.49
N ALA A 312 25.56 0.18 -21.27
CA ALA A 312 24.40 0.95 -20.84
C ALA A 312 23.22 0.03 -20.52
N LEU A 313 22.54 0.32 -19.42
CA LEU A 313 21.35 -0.41 -19.01
C LEU A 313 20.22 -0.13 -20.01
N GLN A 314 19.62 -1.19 -20.54
CA GLN A 314 18.45 -1.09 -21.43
C GLN A 314 17.16 -1.35 -20.67
N ARG A 315 17.18 -2.36 -19.79
CA ARG A 315 16.02 -2.77 -19.02
C ARG A 315 16.45 -3.37 -17.68
N GLU A 316 15.74 -3.02 -16.63
CA GLU A 316 15.82 -3.68 -15.33
C GLU A 316 14.39 -3.97 -14.87
N TRP A 317 14.10 -5.21 -14.47
CA TRP A 317 12.76 -5.62 -14.09
C TRP A 317 12.75 -6.71 -13.03
N LEU A 318 11.69 -6.73 -12.23
CA LEU A 318 11.32 -7.86 -11.40
C LEU A 318 10.48 -8.82 -12.23
N GLU A 319 10.85 -10.09 -12.24
CA GLU A 319 10.00 -11.20 -12.63
C GLU A 319 9.48 -11.88 -11.36
N ILE A 320 8.17 -11.88 -11.18
CA ILE A 320 7.51 -12.55 -10.06
C ILE A 320 6.77 -13.75 -10.64
N THR A 321 7.10 -14.95 -10.16
CA THR A 321 6.47 -16.20 -10.57
C THR A 321 5.69 -16.77 -9.38
N LEU A 322 4.39 -16.94 -9.56
CA LEU A 322 3.53 -17.65 -8.63
C LEU A 322 3.46 -19.11 -9.05
N LEU A 323 3.76 -20.01 -8.14
CA LEU A 323 3.75 -21.46 -8.34
C LEU A 323 2.63 -22.03 -7.48
N SER A 324 1.55 -22.46 -8.12
CA SER A 324 0.46 -23.20 -7.48
C SER A 324 0.72 -24.72 -7.52
N PRO A 325 0.15 -25.49 -6.57
CA PRO A 325 0.25 -26.96 -6.56
C PRO A 325 -0.28 -27.65 -7.82
N ASP A 326 -1.15 -26.99 -8.60
CA ASP A 326 -1.66 -27.49 -9.87
C ASP A 326 -0.61 -27.50 -11.00
N GLY A 327 0.59 -26.98 -10.76
CA GLY A 327 1.73 -26.99 -11.66
C GLY A 327 1.70 -25.92 -12.75
N LYS A 328 0.79 -24.93 -12.69
CA LYS A 328 0.68 -23.87 -13.71
C LYS A 328 1.31 -22.55 -13.21
N PRO A 329 2.57 -22.24 -13.57
CA PRO A 329 3.20 -21.01 -13.12
C PRO A 329 2.52 -19.77 -13.72
N ARG A 330 2.18 -18.79 -12.88
CA ARG A 330 1.77 -17.46 -13.31
C ARG A 330 2.96 -16.51 -13.22
N LYS A 331 3.43 -16.01 -14.36
CA LYS A 331 4.53 -15.04 -14.43
C LYS A 331 3.98 -13.63 -14.61
N ILE A 332 4.48 -12.70 -13.82
CA ILE A 332 4.24 -11.26 -13.95
C ILE A 332 5.59 -10.55 -13.95
N ALA A 333 5.70 -9.46 -14.71
CA ALA A 333 6.92 -8.66 -14.77
C ALA A 333 6.60 -7.23 -14.37
N ARG A 334 7.48 -6.61 -13.57
CA ARG A 334 7.45 -5.19 -13.21
C ARG A 334 8.75 -4.55 -13.70
N ASP A 335 8.64 -3.72 -14.73
CA ASP A 335 9.77 -2.90 -15.17
C ASP A 335 10.10 -1.88 -14.07
N LEU A 336 11.37 -1.87 -13.64
CA LEU A 336 11.96 -0.90 -12.71
C LEU A 336 12.72 0.20 -13.46
N PHE A 337 13.10 -0.08 -14.70
CA PHE A 337 13.71 0.87 -15.63
C PHE A 337 13.64 0.30 -17.06
N VAL A 338 13.28 1.13 -18.03
CA VAL A 338 13.44 0.86 -19.46
C VAL A 338 13.89 2.14 -20.14
N VAL A 339 14.96 2.08 -20.95
CA VAL A 339 15.60 3.29 -21.49
C VAL A 339 14.66 4.16 -22.35
N ASP A 340 13.70 3.53 -23.04
CA ASP A 340 12.74 4.19 -23.93
C ASP A 340 11.35 4.37 -23.32
N ALA A 341 11.19 4.13 -22.01
CA ALA A 341 9.94 4.39 -21.31
C ALA A 341 9.68 5.90 -21.14
N PRO A 342 8.42 6.36 -21.31
CA PRO A 342 8.06 7.76 -21.10
C PRO A 342 8.41 8.30 -19.71
N GLY A 343 9.19 9.37 -19.66
CA GLY A 343 9.58 10.04 -18.41
C GLY A 343 10.97 9.65 -17.89
N VAL A 344 11.66 8.74 -18.56
CA VAL A 344 13.09 8.49 -18.31
C VAL A 344 13.91 9.64 -18.92
N THR A 345 14.69 10.33 -18.09
CA THR A 345 15.58 11.43 -18.51
C THR A 345 17.04 11.03 -18.38
N GLY A 346 17.87 11.31 -19.40
CA GLY A 346 19.32 11.06 -19.33
C GLY A 346 19.74 9.61 -19.52
N GLY A 347 18.83 8.72 -19.92
CA GLY A 347 19.14 7.33 -20.28
C GLY A 347 19.63 6.46 -19.12
N LYS A 348 19.44 6.90 -17.87
CA LYS A 348 19.81 6.15 -16.66
C LYS A 348 18.63 6.01 -15.70
N PRO A 349 18.60 4.94 -14.88
CA PRO A 349 17.68 4.84 -13.75
C PRO A 349 17.81 5.97 -12.74
N ALA A 350 16.77 6.14 -11.92
CA ALA A 350 16.83 6.93 -10.70
C ALA A 350 17.96 6.44 -9.77
N ASP A 351 18.68 7.40 -9.18
CA ASP A 351 19.84 7.13 -8.33
C ASP A 351 19.42 6.40 -7.03
N TYR A 352 18.21 6.67 -6.52
CA TYR A 352 17.60 5.93 -5.42
C TYR A 352 16.26 5.34 -5.85
N ARG A 353 16.02 4.05 -5.55
CA ARG A 353 14.75 3.37 -5.85
C ARG A 353 14.40 2.39 -4.73
N HIS A 354 13.21 2.50 -4.19
CA HIS A 354 12.67 1.58 -3.20
C HIS A 354 11.33 1.03 -3.69
N TYR A 355 11.16 -0.29 -3.57
CA TYR A 355 9.95 -1.01 -3.96
C TYR A 355 9.51 -1.88 -2.79
N GLU A 356 8.41 -1.53 -2.15
CA GLU A 356 7.78 -2.34 -1.11
C GLU A 356 6.67 -3.19 -1.75
N ILE A 357 6.81 -4.51 -1.66
CA ILE A 357 6.05 -5.52 -2.39
C ILE A 357 5.16 -6.27 -1.39
N ALA A 358 3.88 -5.93 -1.32
CA ALA A 358 2.93 -6.70 -0.52
C ALA A 358 2.49 -7.96 -1.29
N VAL A 359 2.71 -9.13 -0.69
CA VAL A 359 2.16 -10.42 -1.14
C VAL A 359 1.01 -10.78 -0.22
N LEU A 360 -0.22 -10.68 -0.72
CA LEU A 360 -1.43 -10.84 0.07
C LEU A 360 -2.13 -12.15 -0.29
N PRO A 361 -2.29 -13.10 0.64
CA PRO A 361 -2.79 -14.43 0.33
C PRO A 361 -4.33 -14.49 0.23
N GLY A 362 -5.03 -13.43 0.66
CA GLY A 362 -6.47 -13.38 0.77
C GLY A 362 -6.99 -11.98 1.06
N LEU A 363 -8.24 -11.90 1.48
CA LEU A 363 -8.93 -10.66 1.88
C LEU A 363 -8.31 -10.08 3.16
N LEU A 364 -8.23 -8.74 3.24
CA LEU A 364 -7.88 -8.01 4.45
C LEU A 364 -9.11 -7.29 5.00
N GLN A 365 -9.42 -7.53 6.28
CA GLN A 365 -10.49 -6.83 6.99
C GLN A 365 -10.03 -5.40 7.35
N LEU A 366 -10.80 -4.39 6.95
CA LEU A 366 -10.45 -2.97 7.19
C LEU A 366 -10.24 -2.66 8.68
N GLU A 367 -11.07 -3.25 9.55
CA GLU A 367 -10.98 -3.08 11.00
C GLU A 367 -9.66 -3.65 11.56
N GLU A 368 -9.29 -4.87 11.15
CA GLU A 368 -8.08 -5.54 11.62
C GLU A 368 -6.81 -4.81 11.16
N VAL A 369 -6.79 -4.35 9.90
CA VAL A 369 -5.71 -3.53 9.38
C VAL A 369 -5.66 -2.18 10.09
N SER A 370 -6.79 -1.51 10.32
CA SER A 370 -6.82 -0.23 11.05
C SER A 370 -6.27 -0.38 12.47
N ASP A 371 -6.65 -1.43 13.18
CA ASP A 371 -6.14 -1.73 14.53
C ASP A 371 -4.64 -2.01 14.52
N TYR A 372 -4.16 -2.72 13.51
CA TYR A 372 -2.73 -2.95 13.30
C TYR A 372 -1.97 -1.63 13.06
N LEU A 373 -2.45 -0.79 12.13
CA LEU A 373 -1.86 0.52 11.86
C LEU A 373 -1.80 1.38 13.14
N ASN A 374 -2.85 1.36 13.96
CA ASN A 374 -2.90 2.05 15.26
C ASN A 374 -1.90 1.49 16.29
N ARG A 375 -1.60 0.19 16.24
CA ARG A 375 -0.53 -0.39 17.08
C ARG A 375 0.84 0.01 16.55
N VAL A 376 1.09 -0.11 15.24
CA VAL A 376 2.36 0.26 14.62
C VAL A 376 2.71 1.73 14.89
N THR A 377 1.78 2.65 14.64
CA THR A 377 1.99 4.09 14.84
C THR A 377 2.37 4.47 16.27
N ARG A 378 1.89 3.73 17.29
CA ARG A 378 2.30 3.91 18.69
C ARG A 378 3.74 3.47 18.98
N HIS A 379 4.30 2.61 18.15
CA HIS A 379 5.69 2.14 18.26
C HIS A 379 6.66 2.98 17.40
N LEU A 380 6.15 3.91 16.59
CA LEU A 380 6.97 4.83 15.80
C LEU A 380 7.37 6.04 16.63
N ASP A 381 8.66 6.19 16.92
CA ASP A 381 9.22 7.40 17.53
C ASP A 381 9.70 8.38 16.45
N ILE A 382 8.75 9.17 15.95
CA ILE A 382 9.00 10.18 14.90
C ILE A 382 10.01 11.24 15.38
N GLN A 383 10.07 11.53 16.69
CA GLN A 383 11.02 12.51 17.23
C GLN A 383 12.45 11.97 17.26
N ALA A 384 12.65 10.72 17.68
CA ALA A 384 13.95 10.06 17.61
C ALA A 384 14.45 9.96 16.16
N MET A 385 13.57 9.64 15.22
CA MET A 385 13.89 9.64 13.79
C MET A 385 14.28 11.05 13.29
N GLY A 386 13.53 12.08 13.72
CA GLY A 386 13.82 13.49 13.42
C GLY A 386 15.13 14.01 14.03
N GLN A 387 15.52 13.53 15.21
CA GLN A 387 16.78 13.90 15.86
C GLN A 387 17.99 13.23 15.20
N GLN A 388 17.84 11.97 14.77
CA GLN A 388 18.86 11.30 13.95
C GLN A 388 19.11 12.06 12.64
N LEU A 389 18.06 12.55 11.97
CA LEU A 389 18.19 13.37 10.75
C LEU A 389 19.01 14.65 10.95
N LYS A 390 18.96 15.26 12.14
CA LYS A 390 19.66 16.52 12.45
C LYS A 390 21.12 16.33 12.87
N ALA A 391 21.53 15.12 13.27
CA ALA A 391 22.83 14.87 13.89
C ALA A 391 23.96 14.50 12.91
N PHE A 392 23.74 14.49 11.59
CA PHE A 392 24.70 13.94 10.62
C PHE A 392 25.43 14.98 9.76
N ASP A 393 26.76 14.87 9.73
CA ASP A 393 27.73 15.79 9.12
C ASP A 393 27.85 15.70 7.58
N SER A 394 28.26 16.79 6.93
CA SER A 394 27.93 17.21 5.55
C SER A 394 28.93 16.85 4.43
N THR A 395 29.47 15.63 4.39
CA THR A 395 30.29 15.18 3.23
C THR A 395 29.46 14.43 2.19
N ALA A 396 29.65 14.76 0.90
CA ALA A 396 28.79 14.34 -0.22
C ALA A 396 28.73 12.82 -0.45
N GLU A 397 29.85 12.09 -0.29
CA GLU A 397 29.92 10.64 -0.49
C GLU A 397 29.29 9.85 0.68
N GLY A 398 29.33 10.41 1.89
CA GLY A 398 28.68 9.86 3.07
C GLY A 398 27.20 10.21 3.17
N ALA A 399 26.76 11.36 2.64
CA ALA A 399 25.38 11.84 2.78
C ALA A 399 24.38 11.04 1.94
N PHE A 400 24.71 10.71 0.69
CA PHE A 400 23.81 9.95 -0.20
C PHE A 400 23.62 8.49 0.28
N THR A 401 24.70 7.83 0.68
CA THR A 401 24.66 6.47 1.25
C THR A 401 23.86 6.45 2.56
N ARG A 402 24.00 7.47 3.43
CA ARG A 402 23.25 7.58 4.70
C ARG A 402 21.77 7.89 4.51
N LEU A 403 21.41 8.82 3.63
CA LEU A 403 20.01 9.12 3.28
C LEU A 403 19.32 7.89 2.70
N SER A 404 20.01 7.11 1.88
CA SER A 404 19.47 5.86 1.32
C SER A 404 19.20 4.79 2.38
N HIS A 405 20.06 4.66 3.40
CA HIS A 405 19.86 3.71 4.51
C HIS A 405 18.71 4.12 5.45
N MET A 406 18.56 5.42 5.72
CA MET A 406 17.46 5.92 6.55
C MET A 406 16.12 5.88 5.80
N ASP A 407 16.11 6.23 4.51
CA ASP A 407 14.93 6.11 3.67
C ASP A 407 14.54 4.64 3.50
N ALA A 408 15.47 3.70 3.38
CA ALA A 408 15.14 2.27 3.29
C ALA A 408 14.32 1.75 4.49
N SER A 409 14.45 2.35 5.69
CA SER A 409 13.63 1.97 6.86
C SER A 409 12.29 2.70 6.88
N LEU A 410 12.26 3.99 6.56
CA LEU A 410 11.04 4.81 6.53
C LEU A 410 10.14 4.47 5.32
N ALA A 411 10.72 4.34 4.13
CA ALA A 411 10.08 3.92 2.90
C ALA A 411 9.53 2.49 3.03
N ALA A 412 10.27 1.59 3.68
CA ALA A 412 9.77 0.26 4.02
C ALA A 412 8.52 0.33 4.89
N ILE A 413 8.60 0.97 6.07
CA ILE A 413 7.45 1.07 6.99
C ILE A 413 6.27 1.76 6.29
N SER A 414 6.47 2.94 5.72
CA SER A 414 5.40 3.70 5.07
C SER A 414 4.82 2.96 3.87
N GLY A 415 5.64 2.30 3.06
CA GLY A 415 5.21 1.45 1.97
C GLY A 415 4.40 0.25 2.44
N SER A 416 4.82 -0.45 3.49
CA SER A 416 4.09 -1.63 4.00
C SER A 416 2.74 -1.20 4.55
N LEU A 417 2.69 -0.09 5.30
CA LEU A 417 1.43 0.46 5.82
C LEU A 417 0.53 0.94 4.68
N ALA A 418 1.08 1.60 3.66
CA ALA A 418 0.32 2.08 2.51
C ALA A 418 -0.28 0.92 1.69
N THR A 419 0.50 -0.12 1.40
CA THR A 419 0.01 -1.29 0.64
C THR A 419 -1.07 -2.06 1.41
N LEU A 420 -0.91 -2.26 2.72
CA LEU A 420 -1.92 -2.89 3.57
C LEU A 420 -3.21 -2.05 3.66
N ALA A 421 -3.08 -0.74 3.89
CA ALA A 421 -4.23 0.16 3.97
C ALA A 421 -5.01 0.22 2.66
N PHE A 422 -4.30 0.30 1.52
CA PHE A 422 -4.94 0.26 0.21
C PHE A 422 -5.66 -1.07 -0.03
N ALA A 423 -4.99 -2.19 0.24
CA ALA A 423 -5.55 -3.52 0.02
C ALA A 423 -6.84 -3.73 0.82
N ALA A 424 -6.86 -3.32 2.08
CA ALA A 424 -8.05 -3.44 2.92
C ALA A 424 -9.23 -2.60 2.41
N GLU A 425 -8.96 -1.40 1.89
CA GLU A 425 -10.00 -0.57 1.27
C GLU A 425 -10.47 -1.16 -0.07
N SER A 426 -9.55 -1.65 -0.91
CA SER A 426 -9.86 -2.38 -2.14
C SER A 426 -10.74 -3.61 -1.87
N ASP A 427 -10.47 -4.35 -0.80
CA ASP A 427 -11.25 -5.52 -0.41
C ASP A 427 -12.64 -5.17 0.12
N ARG A 428 -12.75 -4.10 0.92
CA ARG A 428 -14.04 -3.59 1.38
C ARG A 428 -14.92 -3.18 0.19
N LEU A 429 -14.35 -2.47 -0.78
CA LEU A 429 -15.06 -2.04 -1.98
C LEU A 429 -15.41 -3.24 -2.88
N THR A 430 -14.48 -4.20 -3.03
CA THR A 430 -14.69 -5.46 -3.76
C THR A 430 -15.86 -6.25 -3.16
N THR A 431 -15.91 -6.39 -1.83
CA THR A 431 -16.98 -7.14 -1.14
C THR A 431 -18.34 -6.50 -1.33
N ASN A 432 -18.43 -5.17 -1.19
CA ASN A 432 -19.69 -4.43 -1.41
C ASN A 432 -20.16 -4.56 -2.86
N LEU A 433 -19.23 -4.46 -3.81
CA LEU A 433 -19.53 -4.58 -5.23
C LEU A 433 -19.94 -6.00 -5.62
N ALA A 434 -19.30 -7.02 -5.03
CA ALA A 434 -19.63 -8.43 -5.25
C ALA A 434 -21.08 -8.72 -4.84
N HIS A 435 -21.44 -8.32 -3.62
CA HIS A 435 -22.80 -8.45 -3.12
C HIS A 435 -23.82 -7.71 -4.00
N ALA A 436 -23.53 -6.47 -4.41
CA ALA A 436 -24.40 -5.69 -5.27
C ALA A 436 -24.60 -6.29 -6.68
N ASN A 437 -23.61 -7.04 -7.19
CA ASN A 437 -23.68 -7.73 -8.47
C ASN A 437 -24.18 -9.18 -8.35
N GLY A 438 -24.46 -9.66 -7.13
CA GLY A 438 -24.91 -11.02 -6.89
C GLY A 438 -23.84 -12.07 -7.27
N VAL A 439 -22.60 -11.80 -6.88
CA VAL A 439 -21.47 -12.74 -7.02
C VAL A 439 -20.81 -12.96 -5.66
N ALA A 440 -20.33 -14.18 -5.43
CA ALA A 440 -19.37 -14.50 -4.38
C ALA A 440 -17.95 -14.31 -4.95
N VAL A 441 -17.00 -13.97 -4.08
CA VAL A 441 -15.60 -13.76 -4.46
C VAL A 441 -14.69 -14.75 -3.74
N ALA A 442 -13.63 -15.19 -4.42
CA ALA A 442 -12.58 -16.00 -3.83
C ALA A 442 -11.21 -15.49 -4.28
N TYR A 443 -10.28 -15.44 -3.34
CA TYR A 443 -8.87 -15.17 -3.55
C TYR A 443 -8.14 -16.50 -3.63
N THR A 444 -8.12 -17.04 -4.85
CA THR A 444 -7.55 -18.36 -5.19
C THR A 444 -6.06 -18.32 -5.49
N ARG A 445 -5.47 -17.12 -5.44
CA ARG A 445 -4.07 -16.84 -5.77
C ARG A 445 -3.62 -15.59 -4.99
N PRO A 446 -2.32 -15.43 -4.69
CA PRO A 446 -1.87 -14.25 -3.98
C PRO A 446 -1.95 -13.02 -4.86
N ARG A 447 -2.21 -11.89 -4.22
CA ARG A 447 -2.15 -10.57 -4.85
C ARG A 447 -0.79 -9.94 -4.60
N VAL A 448 -0.32 -9.16 -5.57
CA VAL A 448 0.95 -8.45 -5.54
C VAL A 448 0.68 -6.97 -5.76
N ILE A 449 0.92 -6.18 -4.71
CA ILE A 449 0.78 -4.72 -4.72
C ILE A 449 2.15 -4.12 -4.42
N ILE A 450 2.60 -3.18 -5.25
CA ILE A 450 3.92 -2.57 -5.11
C ILE A 450 3.76 -1.08 -4.85
N PHE A 451 4.26 -0.61 -3.73
CA PHE A 451 4.46 0.82 -3.49
C PHE A 451 5.92 1.16 -3.81
N SER A 452 6.16 2.16 -4.65
CA SER A 452 7.51 2.59 -5.00
C SER A 452 7.78 4.04 -4.66
N VAL A 453 9.03 4.30 -4.30
CA VAL A 453 9.61 5.63 -4.15
C VAL A 453 10.90 5.67 -4.95
N GLU A 454 10.98 6.60 -5.88
CA GLU A 454 12.13 6.77 -6.77
C GLU A 454 12.64 8.21 -6.64
N GLY A 455 13.92 8.36 -6.29
CA GLY A 455 14.59 9.64 -6.09
C GLY A 455 15.65 9.87 -7.17
N GLN A 456 15.55 10.99 -7.86
CA GLN A 456 16.52 11.44 -8.85
C GLN A 456 17.18 12.74 -8.37
N GLN A 457 18.51 12.76 -8.38
CA GLN A 457 19.25 13.99 -8.09
C GLN A 457 19.02 15.00 -9.22
N GLY A 458 18.66 16.25 -8.86
CA GLY A 458 18.56 17.36 -9.80
C GLY A 458 19.94 17.85 -10.27
N PRO A 459 19.98 18.71 -11.31
CA PRO A 459 21.18 19.46 -11.70
C PRO A 459 21.83 20.19 -10.50
N GLN A 460 23.14 20.48 -10.56
CA GLN A 460 23.89 21.08 -9.44
C GLN A 460 23.14 22.22 -8.73
N GLY A 461 22.73 21.99 -7.47
CA GLY A 461 22.01 22.95 -6.64
C GLY A 461 20.49 22.73 -6.54
N ASP A 462 19.89 21.92 -7.41
CA ASP A 462 18.47 21.63 -7.38
C ASP A 462 18.09 20.58 -6.32
N PRO A 463 16.91 20.70 -5.72
CA PRO A 463 16.37 19.68 -4.82
C PRO A 463 16.20 18.32 -5.50
N MET A 464 16.29 17.25 -4.70
CA MET A 464 15.99 15.90 -5.16
C MET A 464 14.51 15.81 -5.55
N ALA A 465 14.25 15.30 -6.75
CA ALA A 465 12.91 15.01 -7.25
C ALA A 465 12.55 13.57 -6.88
N PHE A 466 11.37 13.39 -6.30
CA PHE A 466 10.83 12.10 -5.93
C PHE A 466 9.58 11.79 -6.74
N ARG A 467 9.44 10.52 -7.08
CA ARG A 467 8.26 9.94 -7.69
C ARG A 467 7.76 8.83 -6.79
N SER A 468 6.49 8.89 -6.44
CA SER A 468 5.82 7.79 -5.72
C SER A 468 4.76 7.15 -6.60
N SER A 469 4.68 5.83 -6.57
CA SER A 469 3.64 5.08 -7.27
C SER A 469 3.06 3.96 -6.43
N LEU A 470 1.80 3.64 -6.68
CA LEU A 470 1.15 2.42 -6.20
C LEU A 470 0.81 1.58 -7.43
N ASP A 471 1.16 0.29 -7.43
CA ASP A 471 0.97 -0.62 -8.56
C ASP A 471 0.37 -1.95 -8.14
N LEU A 472 -0.89 -2.19 -8.49
CA LEU A 472 -1.57 -3.47 -8.46
C LEU A 472 -1.06 -4.36 -9.59
N ARG A 473 0.20 -4.80 -9.46
CA ARG A 473 0.87 -5.65 -10.43
C ARG A 473 0.13 -6.97 -10.65
N LEU A 474 -0.53 -7.49 -9.61
CA LEU A 474 -1.49 -8.58 -9.70
C LEU A 474 -2.55 -8.47 -8.60
N ASP A 475 -3.76 -8.01 -8.93
CA ASP A 475 -4.88 -7.91 -7.97
C ASP A 475 -6.09 -8.69 -8.50
N GLU A 476 -5.87 -9.97 -8.78
CA GLU A 476 -6.89 -10.86 -9.34
C GLU A 476 -7.76 -11.48 -8.24
N VAL A 477 -9.07 -11.40 -8.44
CA VAL A 477 -10.08 -12.07 -7.61
C VAL A 477 -10.95 -12.90 -8.54
N ASP A 478 -11.26 -14.14 -8.15
CA ASP A 478 -12.20 -14.99 -8.88
C ASP A 478 -13.62 -14.73 -8.36
N ALA A 479 -14.61 -14.79 -9.26
CA ALA A 479 -15.99 -14.47 -8.94
C ALA A 479 -16.91 -15.59 -9.42
N TYR A 480 -17.90 -15.92 -8.59
CA TYR A 480 -18.88 -16.97 -8.83
C TYR A 480 -20.27 -16.37 -8.70
N PRO A 481 -21.14 -16.44 -9.73
CA PRO A 481 -22.50 -15.94 -9.61
C PRO A 481 -23.23 -16.64 -8.49
N TYR A 482 -24.11 -15.94 -7.80
CA TYR A 482 -25.04 -16.59 -6.89
C TYR A 482 -25.86 -17.65 -7.64
N PRO A 483 -26.21 -18.79 -7.00
CA PRO A 483 -27.04 -19.81 -7.62
C PRO A 483 -28.30 -19.21 -8.26
N GLY A 484 -28.53 -19.50 -9.55
CA GLY A 484 -29.62 -18.95 -10.34
C GLY A 484 -29.33 -17.61 -11.04
N HIS A 485 -28.20 -16.95 -10.77
CA HIS A 485 -27.81 -15.70 -11.45
C HIS A 485 -27.18 -15.96 -12.82
N SER A 486 -27.17 -14.93 -13.68
CA SER A 486 -26.51 -15.02 -14.99
C SER A 486 -24.98 -15.03 -14.84
N MET A 487 -24.28 -15.76 -15.71
CA MET A 487 -22.82 -15.69 -15.86
C MET A 487 -22.31 -14.27 -16.18
N ARG A 488 -23.17 -13.42 -16.77
CA ARG A 488 -22.85 -12.01 -17.07
C ARG A 488 -22.56 -11.18 -15.81
N ALA A 489 -23.04 -11.63 -14.64
CA ALA A 489 -22.75 -10.99 -13.36
C ALA A 489 -21.25 -10.92 -13.07
N ILE A 490 -20.47 -11.95 -13.44
CA ILE A 490 -19.01 -11.96 -13.30
C ILE A 490 -18.42 -10.79 -14.07
N GLU A 491 -18.79 -10.66 -15.34
CA GLU A 491 -18.19 -9.65 -16.22
C GLU A 491 -18.49 -8.22 -15.73
N LEU A 492 -19.74 -7.96 -15.33
CA LEU A 492 -20.15 -6.66 -14.79
C LEU A 492 -19.42 -6.34 -13.49
N PHE A 493 -19.32 -7.31 -12.57
CA PHE A 493 -18.55 -7.18 -11.34
C PHE A 493 -17.08 -6.87 -11.63
N GLN A 494 -16.43 -7.63 -12.51
CA GLN A 494 -15.00 -7.50 -12.80
C GLN A 494 -14.66 -6.17 -13.49
N GLN A 495 -15.51 -5.68 -14.40
CA GLN A 495 -15.35 -4.38 -15.03
C GLN A 495 -15.54 -3.25 -14.00
N ALA A 496 -16.60 -3.32 -13.18
CA ALA A 496 -16.85 -2.33 -12.15
C ALA A 496 -15.74 -2.30 -11.09
N ARG A 497 -15.18 -3.47 -10.74
CA ARG A 497 -14.05 -3.59 -9.81
C ARG A 497 -12.80 -2.94 -10.37
N GLY A 498 -12.47 -3.20 -11.64
CA GLY A 498 -11.33 -2.58 -12.31
C GLY A 498 -11.39 -1.05 -12.29
N MET A 499 -12.54 -0.48 -12.66
CA MET A 499 -12.76 0.97 -12.60
C MET A 499 -12.69 1.53 -11.17
N GLN A 500 -13.33 0.86 -10.21
CA GLN A 500 -13.32 1.26 -8.80
C GLN A 500 -11.91 1.21 -8.21
N ASN A 501 -11.08 0.24 -8.59
CA ASN A 501 -9.70 0.16 -8.15
C ASN A 501 -8.86 1.30 -8.71
N SER A 502 -9.03 1.65 -9.99
CA SER A 502 -8.35 2.83 -10.56
C SER A 502 -8.75 4.14 -9.87
N ILE A 503 -10.02 4.28 -9.45
CA ILE A 503 -10.48 5.45 -8.65
C ILE A 503 -9.82 5.43 -7.26
N ALA A 504 -9.88 4.30 -6.57
CA ALA A 504 -9.39 4.18 -5.19
C ALA A 504 -7.90 4.49 -5.11
N GLU A 505 -7.13 3.96 -6.05
CA GLU A 505 -5.68 4.10 -6.18
C GLU A 505 -5.25 5.54 -6.44
N ALA A 506 -5.89 6.23 -7.39
CA ALA A 506 -5.65 7.63 -7.68
C ALA A 506 -5.89 8.49 -6.42
N ASN A 507 -7.06 8.32 -5.80
CA ASN A 507 -7.43 9.03 -4.58
C ASN A 507 -6.49 8.72 -3.40
N PHE A 508 -6.04 7.47 -3.30
CA PHE A 508 -5.18 7.02 -2.22
C PHE A 508 -3.79 7.66 -2.30
N ILE A 509 -3.16 7.60 -3.48
CA ILE A 509 -1.85 8.22 -3.71
C ILE A 509 -1.90 9.75 -3.58
N GLU A 510 -2.94 10.39 -4.12
CA GLU A 510 -3.14 11.84 -3.99
C GLU A 510 -3.23 12.28 -2.53
N ARG A 511 -3.94 11.51 -1.70
CA ARG A 511 -4.06 11.78 -0.25
C ARG A 511 -2.77 11.54 0.50
N ILE A 512 -2.06 10.44 0.22
CA ILE A 512 -0.79 10.12 0.90
C ILE A 512 0.29 11.15 0.58
N VAL A 513 0.40 11.57 -0.69
CA VAL A 513 1.43 12.52 -1.13
C VAL A 513 0.99 13.98 -0.94
N GLY A 514 -0.29 14.23 -0.64
CA GLY A 514 -0.82 15.58 -0.43
C GLY A 514 -0.89 16.42 -1.71
N LYS A 515 -1.15 15.79 -2.85
CA LYS A 515 -1.26 16.44 -4.17
C LYS A 515 -2.66 16.24 -4.72
N GLY A 516 -3.20 17.25 -5.41
CA GLY A 516 -4.55 17.22 -5.95
C GLY A 516 -4.70 16.52 -7.31
N GLN A 517 -3.64 15.92 -7.84
CA GLN A 517 -3.69 15.22 -9.13
C GLN A 517 -2.58 14.16 -9.25
N SER A 518 -2.97 12.93 -9.50
CA SER A 518 -2.10 11.81 -9.91
C SER A 518 -2.21 11.51 -11.40
N ALA A 519 -1.14 10.96 -11.97
CA ALA A 519 -1.16 10.33 -13.28
C ALA A 519 -1.71 8.89 -13.11
N SER A 520 -3.01 8.72 -13.32
CA SER A 520 -3.72 7.44 -13.26
C SER A 520 -4.59 7.25 -14.49
N THR A 521 -4.91 6.01 -14.83
CA THR A 521 -5.79 5.72 -15.98
C THR A 521 -7.15 6.38 -15.79
N MET A 522 -7.71 6.39 -14.57
CA MET A 522 -8.99 7.04 -14.32
C MET A 522 -8.93 8.56 -14.56
N ASN A 523 -7.94 9.24 -13.99
CA ASN A 523 -7.76 10.68 -14.20
C ASN A 523 -7.50 11.01 -15.68
N LEU A 524 -6.85 10.11 -16.43
CA LEU A 524 -6.64 10.26 -17.86
C LEU A 524 -7.96 10.13 -18.63
N MET A 525 -8.72 9.06 -18.39
CA MET A 525 -9.98 8.77 -19.07
C MET A 525 -11.05 9.84 -18.81
N GLU A 526 -11.08 10.44 -17.61
CA GLU A 526 -11.99 11.55 -17.29
C GLU A 526 -11.74 12.83 -18.13
N ARG A 527 -10.53 12.99 -18.67
CA ARG A 527 -10.10 14.15 -19.47
C ARG A 527 -10.27 13.96 -20.97
N VAL A 528 -10.79 12.81 -21.41
CA VAL A 528 -11.08 12.54 -22.82
C VAL A 528 -12.29 13.39 -23.26
N PRO A 529 -12.19 14.22 -24.31
CA PRO A 529 -13.18 15.26 -24.65
C PRO A 529 -14.61 14.76 -24.89
N ASP A 530 -14.81 13.82 -25.83
CA ASP A 530 -16.13 13.28 -26.19
C ASP A 530 -16.41 11.90 -25.55
N LYS A 531 -15.59 11.51 -24.57
CA LYS A 531 -15.56 10.30 -23.70
C LYS A 531 -15.72 8.92 -24.37
N VAL A 532 -16.59 8.72 -25.36
CA VAL A 532 -16.83 7.42 -26.02
C VAL A 532 -16.31 7.43 -27.45
N ASP A 533 -16.61 8.48 -28.23
CA ASP A 533 -16.19 8.56 -29.65
C ASP A 533 -14.66 8.75 -29.80
N ASP A 534 -14.01 9.23 -28.75
CA ASP A 534 -12.56 9.42 -28.68
C ASP A 534 -11.80 8.20 -28.12
N LEU A 535 -12.49 7.12 -27.80
CA LEU A 535 -11.89 5.86 -27.36
C LEU A 535 -11.89 4.83 -28.49
N LEU A 536 -10.77 4.12 -28.62
CA LEU A 536 -10.60 2.99 -29.54
C LEU A 536 -10.57 1.69 -28.75
N GLY A 537 -11.37 0.71 -29.20
CA GLY A 537 -11.26 -0.68 -28.80
C GLY A 537 -10.33 -1.43 -29.74
N LEU A 538 -9.19 -1.89 -29.25
CA LEU A 538 -8.18 -2.62 -30.02
C LEU A 538 -8.12 -4.07 -29.54
N GLY A 539 -8.26 -5.02 -30.47
CA GLY A 539 -8.06 -6.45 -30.26
C GLY A 539 -6.93 -7.00 -31.14
N PRO A 540 -6.71 -8.32 -31.19
CA PRO A 540 -5.58 -8.93 -31.90
C PRO A 540 -5.39 -8.46 -33.36
N ASP A 541 -6.50 -8.18 -34.05
CA ASP A 541 -6.52 -7.86 -35.49
C ASP A 541 -6.27 -6.37 -35.80
N GLN A 542 -6.31 -5.49 -34.78
CA GLN A 542 -6.21 -4.03 -34.95
C GLN A 542 -4.77 -3.49 -34.82
N GLN A 543 -3.79 -4.19 -35.38
CA GLN A 543 -2.38 -3.77 -35.32
C GLN A 543 -2.10 -2.48 -36.09
N ALA A 544 -2.79 -2.29 -37.22
CA ALA A 544 -2.61 -1.11 -38.06
C ALA A 544 -3.16 0.16 -37.38
N GLU A 545 -4.28 0.04 -36.69
CA GLU A 545 -4.89 1.10 -35.88
C GLU A 545 -3.98 1.50 -34.72
N LEU A 546 -3.40 0.51 -34.01
CA LEU A 546 -2.37 0.76 -33.00
C LEU A 546 -1.16 1.49 -33.58
N ASP A 547 -0.75 1.13 -34.81
CA ASP A 547 0.38 1.77 -35.47
C ASP A 547 0.10 3.22 -35.88
N GLY A 548 -1.16 3.54 -36.20
CA GLY A 548 -1.63 4.87 -36.55
C GLY A 548 -1.81 5.83 -35.38
N LEU A 549 -1.73 5.38 -34.13
CA LEU A 549 -1.88 6.25 -32.96
C LEU A 549 -0.77 7.31 -32.88
N PRO A 550 -1.11 8.61 -32.85
CA PRO A 550 -0.12 9.67 -32.90
C PRO A 550 0.67 9.77 -31.60
N GLN A 551 1.99 9.96 -31.67
CA GLN A 551 2.87 10.19 -30.50
C GLN A 551 2.90 9.04 -29.47
N LEU A 552 2.36 7.86 -29.78
CA LEU A 552 2.46 6.69 -28.91
C LEU A 552 3.92 6.18 -28.90
N SER A 553 4.50 6.03 -27.71
CA SER A 553 5.90 5.63 -27.57
C SER A 553 6.14 4.19 -28.07
N PRO A 554 7.34 3.87 -28.59
CA PRO A 554 7.70 2.50 -28.94
C PRO A 554 7.53 1.53 -27.76
N TYR A 555 7.83 1.97 -26.54
CA TYR A 555 7.63 1.21 -25.32
C TYR A 555 6.16 0.85 -25.08
N ALA A 556 5.26 1.85 -25.03
CA ALA A 556 3.83 1.62 -24.82
C ALA A 556 3.23 0.74 -25.94
N LYS A 557 3.67 0.95 -27.19
CA LYS A 557 3.25 0.13 -28.32
C LYS A 557 3.66 -1.34 -28.14
N ARG A 558 4.85 -1.64 -27.60
CA ARG A 558 5.26 -3.02 -27.28
C ARG A 558 4.39 -3.65 -26.19
N LEU A 559 4.06 -2.90 -25.14
CA LEU A 559 3.17 -3.38 -24.06
C LEU A 559 1.78 -3.75 -24.61
N ILE A 560 1.16 -2.84 -25.35
CA ILE A 560 -0.18 -3.04 -25.92
C ILE A 560 -0.20 -4.23 -26.87
N ARG A 561 0.81 -4.36 -27.75
CA ARG A 561 0.93 -5.51 -28.66
C ARG A 561 1.04 -6.84 -27.93
N GLN A 562 1.83 -6.90 -26.86
CA GLN A 562 1.97 -8.12 -26.08
C GLN A 562 0.59 -8.57 -25.56
N ARG A 563 -0.19 -7.63 -25.02
CA ARG A 563 -1.51 -7.93 -24.47
C ARG A 563 -2.54 -8.32 -25.52
N MET A 564 -2.55 -7.64 -26.66
CA MET A 564 -3.37 -8.04 -27.81
C MET A 564 -2.99 -9.44 -28.29
N SER A 565 -1.72 -9.81 -28.29
CA SER A 565 -1.27 -11.18 -28.67
C SER A 565 -1.69 -12.25 -27.65
N GLU A 566 -1.88 -11.86 -26.38
CA GLU A 566 -2.45 -12.70 -25.31
C GLU A 566 -3.99 -12.78 -25.39
N GLY A 567 -4.62 -12.18 -26.41
CA GLY A 567 -6.06 -12.18 -26.62
C GLY A 567 -6.83 -11.13 -25.81
N ARG A 568 -6.14 -10.19 -25.15
CA ARG A 568 -6.76 -9.08 -24.42
C ARG A 568 -7.31 -8.04 -25.38
N GLN A 569 -8.39 -7.38 -24.97
CA GLN A 569 -8.85 -6.14 -25.60
C GLN A 569 -8.23 -4.94 -24.88
N VAL A 570 -7.99 -3.86 -25.62
CA VAL A 570 -7.42 -2.61 -25.11
C VAL A 570 -8.34 -1.46 -25.44
N ILE A 571 -8.73 -0.67 -24.44
CA ILE A 571 -9.52 0.55 -24.61
C ILE A 571 -8.57 1.74 -24.38
N ILE A 572 -8.30 2.51 -25.43
CA ILE A 572 -7.29 3.58 -25.43
C ILE A 572 -7.82 4.84 -26.12
N PRO A 573 -7.48 6.06 -25.65
CA PRO A 573 -7.79 7.28 -26.39
C PRO A 573 -7.16 7.30 -27.80
N ASN A 574 -7.86 7.89 -28.75
CA ASN A 574 -7.38 8.09 -30.12
C ASN A 574 -6.28 9.17 -30.24
N GLN A 575 -6.08 9.97 -29.19
CA GLN A 575 -5.10 11.05 -29.07
C GLN A 575 -4.49 11.07 -27.65
N PRO A 576 -3.25 11.56 -27.47
CA PRO A 576 -2.68 11.67 -26.15
C PRO A 576 -3.39 12.79 -25.34
N VAL A 577 -3.50 12.58 -24.03
CA VAL A 577 -4.20 13.47 -23.10
C VAL A 577 -3.20 14.15 -22.18
N VAL A 578 -3.37 15.46 -21.95
CA VAL A 578 -2.51 16.21 -21.02
C VAL A 578 -2.90 15.88 -19.58
N LEU A 579 -2.00 15.23 -18.85
CA LEU A 579 -2.16 14.82 -17.46
C LEU A 579 -0.86 15.02 -16.68
N ALA A 580 -0.95 15.65 -15.50
CA ALA A 580 0.21 15.99 -14.66
C ALA A 580 1.32 16.71 -15.45
N GLY A 581 0.94 17.69 -16.28
CA GLY A 581 1.87 18.52 -17.06
C GLY A 581 2.52 17.84 -18.28
N ARG A 582 2.16 16.59 -18.60
CA ARG A 582 2.69 15.85 -19.75
C ARG A 582 1.57 15.37 -20.66
N SER A 583 1.83 15.33 -21.97
CA SER A 583 0.97 14.64 -22.93
C SER A 583 1.24 13.14 -22.82
N ARG A 584 0.23 12.35 -22.46
CA ARG A 584 0.37 10.93 -22.08
C ARG A 584 -0.71 10.06 -22.72
N TYR A 585 -0.42 8.78 -22.81
CA TYR A 585 -1.43 7.74 -23.02
C TYR A 585 -1.70 6.96 -21.73
N GLY A 586 -2.90 6.40 -21.67
CA GLY A 586 -3.31 5.38 -20.70
C GLY A 586 -4.43 4.57 -21.33
N TRP A 587 -4.53 3.30 -20.97
CA TRP A 587 -5.52 2.39 -21.53
C TRP A 587 -6.07 1.44 -20.48
N TRP A 588 -7.23 0.85 -20.76
CA TRP A 588 -7.73 -0.31 -20.02
C TRP A 588 -7.49 -1.59 -20.80
N GLU A 589 -6.90 -2.58 -20.16
CA GLU A 589 -6.80 -3.95 -20.66
C GLU A 589 -8.00 -4.74 -20.14
N VAL A 590 -8.73 -5.39 -21.04
CA VAL A 590 -9.93 -6.16 -20.71
C VAL A 590 -9.73 -7.62 -21.11
N ASP A 591 -9.97 -8.51 -20.15
CA ASP A 591 -10.13 -9.94 -20.40
C ASP A 591 -11.49 -10.21 -21.07
N PRO A 592 -11.55 -10.67 -22.33
CA PRO A 592 -12.82 -10.95 -22.96
C PRO A 592 -13.55 -12.15 -22.32
N GLN A 593 -12.87 -13.03 -21.59
CA GLN A 593 -13.48 -14.20 -20.96
C GLN A 593 -14.04 -13.88 -19.57
N SER A 594 -13.25 -13.18 -18.75
CA SER A 594 -13.63 -12.88 -17.37
C SER A 594 -14.23 -11.48 -17.17
N GLY A 595 -14.09 -10.57 -18.13
CA GLY A 595 -14.44 -9.15 -17.96
C GLY A 595 -13.44 -8.37 -17.12
N ARG A 596 -12.38 -9.01 -16.62
CA ARG A 596 -11.37 -8.37 -15.78
C ARG A 596 -10.73 -7.20 -16.50
N MET A 597 -10.85 -6.03 -15.90
CA MET A 597 -10.35 -4.76 -16.42
C MET A 597 -9.17 -4.27 -15.57
N ILE A 598 -8.10 -3.84 -16.22
CA ILE A 598 -6.88 -3.32 -15.56
C ILE A 598 -6.48 -2.01 -16.25
N GLY A 599 -6.25 -0.95 -15.50
CA GLY A 599 -5.67 0.29 -16.03
C GLY A 599 -4.19 0.11 -16.31
N VAL A 600 -3.66 0.79 -17.33
CA VAL A 600 -2.22 0.89 -17.58
C VAL A 600 -1.91 2.29 -18.11
N MET A 601 -0.78 2.85 -17.67
CA MET A 601 -0.25 4.13 -18.13
C MET A 601 0.88 3.93 -19.14
N ASP A 602 1.22 4.97 -19.90
CA ASP A 602 2.25 4.94 -20.96
C ASP A 602 3.66 4.53 -20.50
N ASP A 603 3.92 4.54 -19.20
CA ASP A 603 5.14 4.09 -18.53
C ASP A 603 5.06 2.65 -17.99
N GLY A 604 3.98 1.90 -18.28
CA GLY A 604 3.84 0.49 -17.93
C GLY A 604 3.46 0.22 -16.47
N LEU A 605 3.16 1.28 -15.71
CA LEU A 605 2.48 1.16 -14.42
C LEU A 605 1.04 0.73 -14.67
N HIS A 606 0.51 -0.22 -13.91
CA HIS A 606 -0.91 -0.55 -14.02
C HIS A 606 -1.80 0.52 -13.34
N GLN A 607 -1.20 1.60 -12.81
CA GLN A 607 -1.77 2.41 -11.74
C GLN A 607 -1.06 3.77 -11.51
N ALA A 608 -1.41 4.47 -10.41
CA ALA A 608 -1.26 5.88 -10.15
C ALA A 608 0.14 6.26 -9.71
N MET A 609 0.56 7.42 -10.21
CA MET A 609 1.85 8.02 -9.93
C MET A 609 1.68 9.50 -9.57
N VAL A 610 2.51 9.99 -8.65
CA VAL A 610 2.68 11.42 -8.38
C VAL A 610 4.17 11.78 -8.34
N ASP A 611 4.53 12.83 -9.09
CA ASP A 611 5.86 13.46 -9.07
C ASP A 611 5.86 14.66 -8.08
N TYR A 612 6.91 14.81 -7.26
CA TYR A 612 7.10 15.94 -6.34
C TYR A 612 8.58 16.23 -6.07
N SER A 613 8.90 17.44 -5.62
CA SER A 613 10.29 17.83 -5.29
C SER A 613 10.44 18.07 -3.79
N LEU A 614 11.50 17.51 -3.18
CA LEU A 614 11.85 17.77 -1.78
C LEU A 614 12.92 18.86 -1.71
N ASN A 615 12.51 20.10 -1.45
CA ASN A 615 13.46 21.14 -1.03
C ASN A 615 13.99 20.77 0.36
N VAL A 616 15.31 20.63 0.51
CA VAL A 616 15.95 20.16 1.76
C VAL A 616 15.85 21.21 2.88
N GLU A 617 15.68 22.50 2.55
CA GLU A 617 15.27 23.53 3.52
C GLU A 617 13.83 23.36 4.02
N HIS A 618 13.06 22.48 3.39
CA HIS A 618 11.62 22.26 3.58
C HIS A 618 11.27 20.77 3.74
N LEU A 619 12.14 20.00 4.40
CA LEU A 619 11.75 18.68 4.94
C LEU A 619 10.61 18.87 5.96
N GLY A 620 9.37 18.76 5.47
CA GLY A 620 8.30 18.09 6.20
C GLY A 620 7.23 18.90 6.91
N LEU A 621 7.27 20.23 7.00
CA LEU A 621 6.15 21.05 7.53
C LEU A 621 6.23 22.47 6.96
N ASN A 622 5.68 22.72 5.78
CA ASN A 622 5.65 24.07 5.20
C ASN A 622 4.30 24.76 5.47
N ASP A 623 4.28 26.09 5.39
CA ASP A 623 3.12 26.91 5.71
C ASP A 623 1.87 26.52 4.89
N GLU A 624 2.02 26.03 3.65
CA GLU A 624 0.87 25.61 2.84
C GLU A 624 0.35 24.21 3.20
N THR A 625 1.22 23.25 3.52
CA THR A 625 0.82 21.92 3.97
C THR A 625 0.16 21.96 5.34
N GLY A 626 0.57 22.89 6.21
CA GLY A 626 -0.13 23.19 7.47
C GLY A 626 -1.61 23.44 7.23
N ARG A 627 -1.95 24.35 6.31
CA ARG A 627 -3.35 24.65 5.99
C ARG A 627 -4.11 23.46 5.44
N ALA A 628 -3.51 22.68 4.55
CA ALA A 628 -4.16 21.49 3.97
C ALA A 628 -4.45 20.41 5.02
N ILE A 629 -3.46 20.08 5.85
CA ILE A 629 -3.60 19.12 6.96
C ILE A 629 -4.62 19.67 7.99
N GLY A 630 -4.55 20.97 8.28
CA GLY A 630 -5.51 21.67 9.13
C GLY A 630 -6.94 21.51 8.60
N VAL A 631 -7.19 21.75 7.31
CA VAL A 631 -8.51 21.59 6.68
C VAL A 631 -9.01 20.15 6.83
N ILE A 632 -8.17 19.16 6.56
CA ILE A 632 -8.53 17.74 6.65
C ILE A 632 -8.89 17.36 8.10
N ILE A 633 -8.01 17.66 9.05
CA ILE A 633 -8.22 17.30 10.46
C ILE A 633 -9.39 18.12 11.06
N GLY A 634 -9.52 19.39 10.70
CA GLY A 634 -10.64 20.24 11.14
C GLY A 634 -11.98 19.75 10.59
N ALA A 635 -12.03 19.32 9.32
CA ALA A 635 -13.22 18.75 8.71
C ALA A 635 -13.62 17.43 9.39
N THR A 636 -12.68 16.48 9.49
CA THR A 636 -12.95 15.16 10.06
C THR A 636 -13.31 15.26 11.54
N SER A 637 -12.57 16.04 12.33
CA SER A 637 -12.87 16.22 13.76
C SER A 637 -14.24 16.85 13.99
N THR A 638 -14.60 17.86 13.20
CA THR A 638 -15.93 18.50 13.28
C THR A 638 -17.04 17.53 12.92
N GLN A 639 -16.86 16.78 11.83
CA GLN A 639 -17.82 15.78 11.38
C GLN A 639 -18.01 14.68 12.42
N PHE A 640 -16.92 14.15 13.00
CA PHE A 640 -17.00 13.12 14.03
C PHE A 640 -17.66 13.62 15.32
N LEU A 641 -17.36 14.84 15.77
CA LEU A 641 -17.98 15.43 16.95
C LEU A 641 -19.48 15.70 16.74
N LEU A 642 -19.88 16.09 15.53
CA LEU A 642 -21.29 16.23 15.18
C LEU A 642 -22.00 14.88 15.15
N ILE A 643 -21.41 13.88 14.51
CA ILE A 643 -21.96 12.52 14.46
C ILE A 643 -22.10 11.95 15.88
N SER A 644 -21.04 12.05 16.69
CA SER A 644 -21.06 11.62 18.09
C SER A 644 -22.16 12.32 18.89
N GLY A 645 -22.28 13.64 18.76
CA GLY A 645 -23.33 14.37 19.47
C GLY A 645 -24.75 14.13 18.96
N ILE A 646 -24.94 13.84 17.67
CA ILE A 646 -26.22 13.42 17.09
C ILE A 646 -26.59 12.02 17.59
N LEU A 647 -25.62 11.11 17.68
CA LEU A 647 -25.82 9.78 18.23
C LEU A 647 -26.20 9.83 19.72
N GLU A 648 -25.68 10.80 20.48
CA GLU A 648 -26.01 10.99 21.90
C GLU A 648 -27.36 11.71 22.13
N GLN A 649 -27.70 12.71 21.31
CA GLN A 649 -28.86 13.59 21.53
C GLN A 649 -30.04 13.34 20.58
N GLY A 650 -29.88 12.42 19.62
CA GLY A 650 -30.88 12.02 18.63
C GLY A 650 -31.20 13.06 17.55
N THR A 651 -30.85 14.33 17.75
CA THR A 651 -31.06 15.45 16.81
C THR A 651 -29.99 16.53 17.00
N VAL A 652 -29.77 17.36 15.97
CA VAL A 652 -28.81 18.47 16.09
C VAL A 652 -29.44 19.66 16.82
N THR A 653 -28.98 19.96 18.03
CA THR A 653 -29.48 21.08 18.86
C THR A 653 -28.49 22.26 18.90
N ALA A 654 -28.97 23.46 19.26
CA ALA A 654 -28.10 24.61 19.48
C ALA A 654 -27.08 24.37 20.62
N GLY A 655 -27.48 23.60 21.65
CA GLY A 655 -26.60 23.16 22.74
C GLY A 655 -25.50 22.22 22.25
N LEU A 656 -25.85 21.26 21.39
CA LEU A 656 -24.88 20.37 20.76
C LEU A 656 -23.87 21.15 19.92
N LEU A 657 -24.33 22.04 19.04
CA LEU A 657 -23.42 22.82 18.21
C LEU A 657 -22.46 23.68 19.05
N LYS A 658 -22.92 24.21 20.17
CA LYS A 658 -22.08 24.99 21.11
C LYS A 658 -21.05 24.10 21.82
N GLN A 659 -21.40 22.86 22.16
CA GLN A 659 -20.48 21.88 22.72
C GLN A 659 -19.42 21.47 21.70
N VAL A 660 -19.83 21.18 20.47
CA VAL A 660 -18.94 20.85 19.35
C VAL A 660 -17.98 22.00 19.06
N GLU A 661 -18.45 23.25 19.01
CA GLU A 661 -17.59 24.43 18.86
C GLU A 661 -16.55 24.55 19.96
N LYS A 662 -16.94 24.29 21.22
CA LYS A 662 -16.02 24.33 22.36
C LYS A 662 -14.93 23.27 22.22
N THR A 663 -15.32 22.03 21.93
CA THR A 663 -14.39 20.90 21.78
C THR A 663 -13.46 21.10 20.58
N ILE A 664 -13.96 21.62 19.46
CA ILE A 664 -13.16 21.99 18.28
C ILE A 664 -12.16 23.10 18.64
N SER A 665 -12.57 24.09 19.42
CA SER A 665 -11.67 25.15 19.88
C SER A 665 -10.56 24.62 20.80
N ASP A 666 -10.89 23.67 21.68
CA ASP A 666 -9.91 23.02 22.56
C ASP A 666 -8.94 22.14 21.76
N LEU A 667 -9.45 21.33 20.82
CA LEU A 667 -8.64 20.48 19.92
C LEU A 667 -7.70 21.31 19.06
N LYS A 668 -8.19 22.39 18.44
CA LYS A 668 -7.36 23.32 17.67
C LYS A 668 -6.19 23.88 18.50
N CYS A 669 -6.42 24.16 19.79
CA CYS A 669 -5.39 24.67 20.71
C CYS A 669 -4.35 23.60 21.04
N LEU A 670 -4.80 22.37 21.31
CA LEU A 670 -3.94 21.24 21.67
C LEU A 670 -3.11 20.73 20.48
N SER A 671 -3.63 20.83 19.27
CA SER A 671 -2.93 20.41 18.05
C SER A 671 -1.77 21.34 17.66
N CYS A 672 -1.80 22.62 18.07
CA CYS A 672 -0.76 23.61 17.78
C CYS A 672 -0.62 24.66 18.89
N PRO A 673 0.10 24.36 19.99
CA PRO A 673 0.15 25.20 21.19
C PRO A 673 1.01 26.47 21.10
N GLU A 674 1.96 26.59 20.15
CA GLU A 674 2.84 27.77 20.02
C GLU A 674 2.11 29.08 19.63
N PHE A 675 0.89 28.97 19.08
CA PHE A 675 0.13 30.10 18.54
C PHE A 675 -0.39 31.07 19.61
N SER A 676 -0.76 30.58 20.80
CA SER A 676 -1.41 31.39 21.85
C SER A 676 -0.46 32.27 22.66
N ALA A 677 0.86 32.12 22.49
CA ALA A 677 1.86 32.83 23.30
C ALA A 677 2.35 34.16 22.70
N LYS A 678 2.27 34.37 21.37
CA LYS A 678 2.90 35.53 20.71
C LYS A 678 1.97 36.60 20.15
N VAL A 679 0.70 36.30 19.92
CA VAL A 679 -0.27 37.31 19.45
C VAL A 679 -1.53 37.06 20.24
N GLY A 680 -2.01 38.05 21.00
CA GLY A 680 -3.23 37.96 21.81
C GLY A 680 -4.52 37.84 20.98
N VAL A 681 -4.54 36.93 19.99
CA VAL A 681 -5.68 36.62 19.15
C VAL A 681 -6.58 35.68 19.93
N LYS A 682 -7.74 36.20 20.33
CA LYS A 682 -8.81 35.38 20.90
C LYS A 682 -9.28 34.40 19.83
N ALA A 683 -9.16 33.11 20.10
CA ALA A 683 -9.75 32.08 19.27
C ALA A 683 -11.26 32.32 19.15
N GLN A 684 -11.71 32.80 17.99
CA GLN A 684 -13.12 32.81 17.62
C GLN A 684 -13.34 31.83 16.46
N VAL A 685 -14.38 31.03 16.56
CA VAL A 685 -14.95 30.30 15.43
C VAL A 685 -15.72 31.36 14.63
N GLY A 686 -15.15 31.82 13.51
CA GLY A 686 -15.75 32.91 12.72
C GLY A 686 -14.83 33.63 11.74
N ASP A 687 -13.50 33.50 11.85
CA ASP A 687 -12.60 34.16 10.90
C ASP A 687 -12.67 33.48 9.52
N SER A 688 -13.04 34.27 8.52
CA SER A 688 -13.54 33.79 7.23
C SER A 688 -12.49 33.02 6.43
N CYS A 689 -12.90 31.88 5.83
CA CYS A 689 -12.09 31.03 4.93
C CYS A 689 -11.40 31.75 3.76
N PHE A 690 -11.79 32.99 3.47
CA PHE A 690 -11.40 33.73 2.26
C PHE A 690 -10.74 35.09 2.55
N SER A 691 -10.60 35.52 3.80
CA SER A 691 -9.84 36.74 4.11
C SER A 691 -8.38 36.42 4.40
N THR A 692 -7.48 36.76 3.49
CA THR A 692 -6.10 37.06 3.89
C THR A 692 -6.15 38.38 4.65
N SER A 693 -5.97 38.34 5.98
CA SER A 693 -5.87 39.57 6.74
C SER A 693 -4.62 40.32 6.28
N LYS A 694 -4.81 41.34 5.45
CA LYS A 694 -3.84 42.42 5.32
C LYS A 694 -3.86 43.18 6.65
N ALA A 695 -3.12 42.68 7.63
CA ALA A 695 -2.69 43.53 8.73
C ALA A 695 -1.87 44.67 8.10
N ALA A 696 -2.37 45.89 8.28
CA ALA A 696 -1.75 47.09 7.76
C ALA A 696 -0.29 47.19 8.23
N GLY A 697 0.64 47.31 7.28
CA GLY A 697 1.94 47.93 7.53
C GLY A 697 2.96 47.13 8.35
N ARG A 698 3.30 45.90 7.94
CA ARG A 698 4.68 45.38 8.01
C ARG A 698 4.78 44.09 7.19
N ALA A 699 5.72 44.05 6.25
CA ALA A 699 6.10 42.80 5.60
C ALA A 699 6.70 41.87 6.67
N THR A 700 5.99 40.79 7.01
CA THR A 700 6.51 39.72 7.86
C THR A 700 6.60 38.46 7.01
N SER A 701 7.81 38.18 6.53
CA SER A 701 8.27 36.83 6.26
C SER A 701 8.11 35.96 7.52
N GLY A 702 7.40 34.84 7.42
CA GLY A 702 7.31 33.81 8.47
C GLY A 702 5.95 33.71 9.18
N ILE A 703 4.94 33.16 8.51
CA ILE A 703 3.69 32.71 9.18
C ILE A 703 3.76 31.18 9.28
N GLY A 704 4.42 30.67 10.33
CA GLY A 704 4.78 29.25 10.44
C GLY A 704 3.63 28.24 10.34
N PHE A 705 3.96 26.99 9.96
CA PHE A 705 3.09 25.82 9.81
C PHE A 705 1.89 25.77 10.77
N CYS A 706 2.10 25.94 12.07
CA CYS A 706 1.03 25.83 13.07
C CYS A 706 -0.05 26.90 12.95
N GLN A 707 0.30 28.11 12.51
CA GLN A 707 -0.68 29.15 12.22
C GLN A 707 -1.58 28.70 11.07
N LYS A 708 -0.97 28.28 9.97
CA LYS A 708 -1.68 27.90 8.76
C LYS A 708 -2.52 26.64 8.97
N TYR A 709 -2.03 25.71 9.78
CA TYR A 709 -2.78 24.57 10.29
C TYR A 709 -4.00 25.00 11.10
N ALA A 710 -3.84 25.90 12.08
CA ALA A 710 -4.96 26.41 12.87
C ALA A 710 -5.98 27.17 12.01
N ASP A 711 -5.53 27.91 10.99
CA ASP A 711 -6.36 28.62 10.02
C ASP A 711 -7.16 27.63 9.15
N GLY A 712 -6.50 26.59 8.63
CA GLY A 712 -7.14 25.52 7.85
C GLY A 712 -8.17 24.74 8.66
N PHE A 713 -7.81 24.37 9.89
CA PHE A 713 -8.67 23.66 10.83
C PHE A 713 -9.90 24.50 11.20
N GLY A 714 -9.69 25.77 11.54
CA GLY A 714 -10.76 26.72 11.84
C GLY A 714 -11.69 26.95 10.66
N CYS A 715 -11.15 27.07 9.44
CA CYS A 715 -11.93 27.27 8.22
C CYS A 715 -12.86 26.09 7.92
N ALA A 716 -12.33 24.85 7.91
CA ALA A 716 -13.13 23.66 7.62
C ALA A 716 -14.23 23.43 8.66
N ALA A 717 -13.89 23.57 9.94
CA ALA A 717 -14.85 23.45 11.03
C ALA A 717 -15.97 24.49 10.93
N SER A 718 -15.62 25.75 10.65
CA SER A 718 -16.58 26.85 10.54
C SER A 718 -17.52 26.67 9.34
N LEU A 719 -17.02 26.18 8.20
CA LEU A 719 -17.84 25.90 7.02
C LEU A 719 -18.91 24.84 7.31
N ILE A 720 -18.51 23.72 7.93
CA ILE A 720 -19.42 22.61 8.26
C ILE A 720 -20.49 23.08 9.26
N LEU A 721 -20.07 23.75 10.33
CA LEU A 721 -20.99 24.24 11.36
C LEU A 721 -21.92 25.34 10.85
N HIS A 722 -21.44 26.22 9.96
CA HIS A 722 -22.27 27.27 9.35
C HIS A 722 -23.29 26.68 8.36
N GLY A 723 -22.90 25.70 7.55
CA GLY A 723 -23.80 24.97 6.66
C GLY A 723 -24.98 24.35 7.42
N LEU A 724 -24.69 23.65 8.53
CA LEU A 724 -25.71 23.02 9.37
C LEU A 724 -26.61 24.04 10.08
N ARG A 725 -26.07 25.18 10.55
CA ARG A 725 -26.88 26.26 11.14
C ARG A 725 -27.89 26.85 10.15
N LYS A 726 -27.47 27.01 8.89
CA LYS A 726 -28.29 27.57 7.82
C LYS A 726 -29.44 26.64 7.46
N GLU A 727 -29.19 25.33 7.39
CA GLU A 727 -30.24 24.34 7.11
C GLU A 727 -31.28 24.24 8.25
N MET A 728 -30.87 24.46 9.50
CA MET A 728 -31.75 24.32 10.67
C MET A 728 -32.40 25.61 11.19
N LYS A 729 -32.12 26.77 10.57
CA LYS A 729 -32.69 28.09 10.95
C LYS A 729 -32.46 28.51 12.42
N ILE A 730 -31.31 28.17 13.01
CA ILE A 730 -30.99 28.51 14.42
C ILE A 730 -30.59 30.00 14.54
N PRO A 731 -31.18 30.81 15.46
CA PRO A 731 -30.94 32.26 15.55
C PRO A 731 -29.53 32.63 16.08
N GLN A 732 -28.92 33.66 15.48
CA GLN A 732 -27.56 34.13 15.83
C GLN A 732 -27.44 34.71 17.26
N LYS A 733 -28.55 35.12 17.88
CA LYS A 733 -28.57 35.74 19.22
C LYS A 733 -28.35 34.75 20.38
N ASP A 734 -28.45 33.45 20.12
CA ASP A 734 -28.23 32.40 21.13
C ASP A 734 -26.74 31.99 21.24
N LEU A 735 -25.87 32.72 20.54
CA LEU A 735 -24.42 32.53 20.49
C LEU A 735 -23.73 33.40 21.57
N VAL A 736 -22.91 32.77 22.42
CA VAL A 736 -21.95 33.46 23.29
C VAL A 736 -20.56 33.09 22.78
N THR A 737 -19.63 34.05 22.71
CA THR A 737 -18.21 33.79 22.42
C THR A 737 -17.66 32.69 23.32
N VAL A 738 -17.28 31.56 22.70
CA VAL A 738 -16.75 30.40 23.42
C VAL A 738 -15.22 30.49 23.44
N THR A 739 -14.64 30.46 24.63
CA THR A 739 -13.19 30.40 24.85
C THR A 739 -12.79 29.00 25.33
N PRO A 740 -11.53 28.57 25.09
CA PRO A 740 -11.01 27.31 25.63
C PRO A 740 -11.20 27.18 27.14
N SER A 741 -11.26 25.95 27.65
CA SER A 741 -11.40 25.69 29.09
C SER A 741 -10.21 26.29 29.89
N ALA A 742 -10.40 26.60 31.18
CA ALA A 742 -9.36 27.25 31.98
C ALA A 742 -8.07 26.41 32.11
N GLU A 743 -8.20 25.07 32.19
CA GLU A 743 -7.07 24.13 32.21
C GLU A 743 -6.35 24.08 30.86
N VAL A 744 -7.07 23.99 29.74
CA VAL A 744 -6.50 24.00 28.39
C VAL A 744 -5.85 25.36 28.09
N LYS A 745 -6.45 26.45 28.58
CA LYS A 745 -5.91 27.79 28.44
C LYS A 745 -4.58 27.98 29.17
N ALA A 746 -4.36 27.30 30.31
CA ALA A 746 -3.08 27.30 31.00
C ALA A 746 -1.99 26.56 30.21
N ILE A 747 -2.33 25.43 29.57
CA ILE A 747 -1.43 24.67 28.69
C ILE A 747 -1.04 25.51 27.47
N CYS A 748 -2.02 26.18 26.86
CA CYS A 748 -1.79 27.03 25.68
C CYS A 748 -0.99 28.32 25.99
N LEU A 749 -0.93 28.80 27.24
CA LEU A 749 -0.20 30.02 27.63
C LEU A 749 1.20 29.77 28.22
N ASN A 750 1.51 28.56 28.71
CA ASN A 750 2.76 28.25 29.41
C ASN A 750 3.88 27.67 28.55
N ALA A 751 3.75 27.61 27.22
CA ALA A 751 4.85 27.28 26.31
C ALA A 751 5.84 28.47 26.22
N LYS A 752 6.57 28.74 27.30
CA LYS A 752 7.74 29.61 27.27
C LYS A 752 8.98 28.79 26.90
N VAL A 753 9.70 29.34 25.93
CA VAL A 753 11.06 29.04 25.51
C VAL A 753 11.97 28.74 26.71
N GLU A 754 12.49 27.52 26.75
CA GLU A 754 13.84 27.18 27.20
C GLU A 754 14.45 26.19 26.20
#